data_AF-A0A2T7PEH7-F1
#
_entry.id   AF-A0A2T7PEH7-F1
#
_cell.length_a   1.000
_cell.length_b   1.000
_cell.length_c   1.000
_cell.angle_alpha   90.00
_cell.angle_beta   90.00
_cell.angle_gamma   90.00
#
_symmetry.space_group_name_H-M   'P 1'
#
loop_
_entity.id
_entity.type
_entity.pdbx_description
1 polymer ?
#
loop_
_entity_poly.entity_id
_entity_poly.type
_entity_poly.pdbx_seq_one_letter_code
_entity_poly.pdbx_strand_id
1 'polypeptide(L)'
;MSLLKPFIAWTVSSYSCHHTAKVFLTEVSALTLVLTPVSAAAVLSLVQLLCCCLVTKVSQDKSVIVDDAKKTKTTTKDYKACYYVAMTMHVLSTFLTNWSLARMEAASTLAIKLTEPMVSAIVQWMWLREGLNCHMCVSLPLVVGGALVFVSDDVTLVQQAVTSGVMLAMASNVLLAVRNVAIKGLHSGKLNVSLRWMGWNRMGMTAGVYFVIMASSSTLAIRRVLSPGTSLAVTSLLLSGAFHVTYSLISTSVILHALDVVSHAMANVIKRMLVVALLYVSGSRSASGVNAAGLAVASVGLAVYVRGKAAVKPESWRCCPVGANIKGHVYRKLTASNGRCQVLAAALISAALCLSLTSINTLRPLHLTLGYLGADDDQQSLPLTPETQSAPFGLNWPRPPHNATLLSQWAEFLSLDYTQHPFDTDRLAPTLHTNDEVVWEIQRLHVRVLTSLLGGRRHAMLMDFATYENKGDPAITGGQVALLKRLNVTIVFSCSTGRCNDDNLKKAREISNGYNSTSLIILLQGGGNLVGYSIADIIREKILNRFPDFPTLLFSQSIWLHKGNQAHLNKCREIYSHKENLTIFLRDRQSLGLAQKHFPGTKLMLMPDMAFGLGCVPRTMPPTLDIVWIKRSDNESSGYKVPEIPTNLSVYVGDWLKWKTNKGKTPMETSFLIAFNGLSFLQRGRVVITDRLHGHILSVLLGIPHVLIDNPPYFKLSSFRRSWTAGLSNTVLVTTGEEALEQAQQLLQRYESSLPSIMTYY
;
A
#
# COMPACT_ATOMS: atom_id res chain seq x y z
N MET A 1 10.79 38.73 23.70
CA MET A 1 11.30 38.17 22.43
C MET A 1 10.11 37.61 21.66
N SER A 2 9.84 38.05 20.42
CA SER A 2 8.74 37.49 19.64
C SER A 2 9.05 36.03 19.28
N LEU A 3 8.28 35.08 19.83
CA LEU A 3 8.44 33.65 19.58
C LEU A 3 7.87 33.22 18.22
N LEU A 4 7.21 34.11 17.48
CA LEU A 4 6.54 33.80 16.22
C LEU A 4 7.52 33.33 15.14
N LYS A 5 8.61 34.08 14.90
CA LYS A 5 9.61 33.71 13.89
C LYS A 5 10.30 32.38 14.21
N PRO A 6 10.79 32.13 15.45
CA PRO A 6 11.28 30.82 15.85
C PRO A 6 10.24 29.70 15.71
N PHE A 7 8.96 29.96 16.02
CA PHE A 7 7.90 28.96 15.92
C PHE A 7 7.60 28.57 14.46
N ILE A 8 7.59 29.53 13.54
CA ILE A 8 7.44 29.26 12.10
C ILE A 8 8.64 28.46 11.58
N ALA A 9 9.87 28.88 11.89
CA ALA A 9 11.07 28.16 11.49
C ALA A 9 11.10 26.73 12.05
N TRP A 10 10.67 26.55 13.30
CA TRP A 10 10.51 25.24 13.92
C TRP A 10 9.45 24.38 13.21
N THR A 11 8.34 24.98 12.80
CA THR A 11 7.25 24.30 12.08
C THR A 11 7.72 23.76 10.74
N VAL A 12 8.31 24.63 9.91
CA VAL A 12 8.79 24.26 8.56
C VAL A 12 9.88 23.21 8.64
N SER A 13 10.91 23.43 9.46
CA SER A 13 12.02 22.46 9.60
C SER A 13 11.57 21.10 10.17
N SER A 14 10.61 21.09 11.10
CA SER A 14 10.05 19.85 11.64
C SER A 14 9.23 19.07 10.59
N TYR A 15 8.42 19.76 9.79
CA TYR A 15 7.66 19.13 8.70
C TYR A 15 8.60 18.55 7.65
N SER A 16 9.56 19.34 7.16
CA SER A 16 10.50 18.90 6.13
C SER A 16 11.33 17.70 6.59
N CYS A 17 11.76 17.65 7.85
CA CYS A 17 12.46 16.47 8.38
C CYS A 17 11.62 15.20 8.32
N HIS A 18 10.37 15.25 8.79
CA HIS A 18 9.48 14.08 8.83
C HIS A 18 9.04 13.64 7.43
N HIS A 19 8.80 14.60 6.53
CA HIS A 19 8.50 14.30 5.14
C HIS A 19 9.66 13.59 4.45
N THR A 20 10.87 14.15 4.51
CA THR A 20 12.05 13.54 3.85
C THR A 20 12.50 12.24 4.53
N ALA A 21 12.31 12.13 5.85
CA ALA A 21 12.46 10.86 6.56
C ALA A 21 11.53 9.78 5.99
N LYS A 22 10.25 10.12 5.77
CA LYS A 22 9.28 9.16 5.22
C LYS A 22 9.62 8.80 3.77
N VAL A 23 10.01 9.77 2.94
CA VAL A 23 10.48 9.51 1.57
C VAL A 23 11.67 8.55 1.59
N PHE A 24 12.70 8.79 2.42
CA PHE A 24 13.82 7.86 2.57
C PHE A 24 13.38 6.45 2.97
N LEU A 25 12.54 6.33 4.00
CA LEU A 25 12.09 5.03 4.52
C LEU A 25 11.26 4.27 3.47
N THR A 26 10.45 4.96 2.67
CA THR A 26 9.68 4.37 1.57
C THR A 26 10.59 3.95 0.42
N GLU A 27 11.52 4.82 -0.01
CA GLU A 27 12.46 4.53 -1.10
C GLU A 27 13.39 3.36 -0.74
N VAL A 28 13.98 3.34 0.46
CA VAL A 28 14.88 2.24 0.87
C VAL A 28 14.13 0.92 1.02
N SER A 29 12.88 0.96 1.47
CA SER A 29 12.00 -0.23 1.47
C SER A 29 11.69 -0.72 0.05
N ALA A 30 11.73 0.16 -0.95
CA ALA A 30 11.55 -0.19 -2.36
C ALA A 30 12.86 -0.65 -3.04
N LEU A 31 14.02 -0.14 -2.60
CA LEU A 31 15.33 -0.34 -3.21
C LEU A 31 16.12 -1.55 -2.68
N THR A 32 15.89 -2.00 -1.45
CA THR A 32 16.71 -3.07 -0.85
C THR A 32 15.88 -4.16 -0.18
N LEU A 33 16.00 -5.38 -0.70
CA LEU A 33 15.43 -6.63 -0.15
C LEU A 33 16.13 -7.09 1.15
N VAL A 34 17.09 -6.31 1.67
CA VAL A 34 18.03 -6.71 2.74
C VAL A 34 17.84 -5.89 4.04
N LEU A 35 17.34 -4.65 3.98
CA LEU A 35 17.14 -3.84 5.19
C LEU A 35 15.73 -4.01 5.75
N THR A 36 15.62 -4.59 6.95
CA THR A 36 14.37 -4.59 7.73
C THR A 36 13.94 -3.15 8.08
N PRO A 37 12.65 -2.86 8.33
CA PRO A 37 12.18 -1.53 8.76
C PRO A 37 12.94 -0.96 9.97
N VAL A 38 13.38 -1.83 10.87
CA VAL A 38 14.19 -1.48 12.04
C VAL A 38 15.56 -0.96 11.62
N SER A 39 16.23 -1.65 10.69
CA SER A 39 17.55 -1.27 10.20
C SER A 39 17.53 0.01 9.38
N ALA A 40 16.50 0.22 8.54
CA ALA A 40 16.33 1.49 7.82
C ALA A 40 16.09 2.66 8.80
N ALA A 41 15.26 2.46 9.82
CA ALA A 41 15.07 3.43 10.89
C ALA A 41 16.35 3.68 11.70
N ALA A 42 17.17 2.65 11.94
CA ALA A 42 18.45 2.77 12.63
C ALA A 42 19.45 3.60 11.81
N VAL A 43 19.57 3.36 10.50
CA VAL A 43 20.42 4.13 9.59
C VAL A 43 19.98 5.60 9.54
N LEU A 44 18.68 5.85 9.37
CA LEU A 44 18.13 7.21 9.39
C LEU A 44 18.44 7.93 10.70
N SER A 45 18.23 7.26 11.83
CA SER A 45 18.48 7.81 13.16
C SER A 45 19.97 8.08 13.37
N LEU A 46 20.85 7.19 12.90
CA LEU A 46 22.29 7.36 12.98
C LEU A 46 22.74 8.60 12.21
N VAL A 47 22.25 8.80 10.97
CA VAL A 47 22.57 10.00 10.18
C VAL A 47 22.06 11.27 10.85
N GLN A 48 20.81 11.27 11.33
CA GLN A 48 20.25 12.41 12.07
C GLN A 48 21.09 12.76 13.31
N LEU A 49 21.54 11.76 14.07
CA LEU A 49 22.39 11.95 15.24
C LEU A 49 23.82 12.39 14.87
N LEU A 50 24.40 11.86 13.79
CA LEU A 50 25.70 12.31 13.28
C LEU A 50 25.65 13.79 12.88
N CYS A 51 24.60 14.22 12.19
CA CYS A 51 24.39 15.63 11.88
C CYS A 51 24.31 16.49 13.16
N CYS A 52 23.61 16.03 14.20
CA CYS A 52 23.57 16.72 15.50
C CYS A 52 24.98 16.85 16.10
N CYS A 53 25.73 15.76 16.14
CA CYS A 53 27.09 15.71 16.69
C CYS A 53 28.06 16.64 15.94
N LEU A 54 28.00 16.67 14.60
CA LEU A 54 28.84 17.54 13.78
C LEU A 54 28.58 19.02 14.08
N VAL A 55 27.33 19.43 14.18
CA VAL A 55 26.97 20.81 14.50
C VAL A 55 27.36 21.18 15.94
N THR A 56 27.25 20.25 16.89
CA THR A 56 27.68 20.50 18.28
C THR A 56 29.20 20.57 18.45
N LYS A 57 29.97 19.71 17.76
CA LYS A 57 31.45 19.73 17.82
C LYS A 57 32.04 21.01 17.23
N VAL A 58 31.56 21.42 16.06
CA VAL A 58 31.97 22.70 15.44
C VAL A 58 31.61 23.90 16.33
N SER A 59 30.58 23.77 17.18
CA SER A 59 30.22 24.80 18.16
C SER A 59 31.08 24.78 19.42
N GLN A 60 31.71 23.66 19.78
CA GLN A 60 32.57 23.51 20.98
C GLN A 60 34.00 23.98 20.70
N ASP A 61 34.55 23.75 19.51
CA ASP A 61 35.89 24.23 19.13
C ASP A 61 36.02 25.76 19.08
N LYS A 62 34.91 26.50 19.17
CA LYS A 62 34.89 27.97 19.24
C LYS A 62 34.47 28.54 20.59
N SER A 63 34.16 27.71 21.57
CA SER A 63 33.89 28.17 22.94
C SER A 63 35.15 28.04 23.79
N VAL A 64 35.95 29.11 23.84
CA VAL A 64 36.90 29.34 24.92
C VAL A 64 36.13 29.26 26.24
N ILE A 65 36.63 28.39 27.12
CA ILE A 65 36.16 28.18 28.48
C ILE A 65 36.18 29.54 29.19
N VAL A 66 35.01 30.05 29.59
CA VAL A 66 34.94 31.08 30.63
C VAL A 66 34.67 30.32 31.92
N ASP A 67 35.74 30.14 32.69
CA ASP A 67 35.70 29.78 34.09
C ASP A 67 34.83 30.79 34.84
N ASP A 68 33.90 30.29 35.66
CA ASP A 68 33.65 30.94 36.94
C ASP A 68 33.47 29.87 38.02
N ALA A 69 34.57 29.65 38.72
CA ALA A 69 34.70 28.74 39.83
C ALA A 69 34.09 29.38 41.09
N LYS A 70 32.92 28.88 41.52
CA LYS A 70 32.50 28.66 42.93
C LYS A 70 30.98 28.46 43.05
N LYS A 71 30.49 27.23 42.83
CA LYS A 71 29.31 26.72 43.57
C LYS A 71 29.14 25.19 43.47
N THR A 72 29.41 24.55 44.61
CA THR A 72 28.89 23.25 45.10
C THR A 72 29.07 22.00 44.23
N LYS A 73 29.96 21.09 44.67
CA LYS A 73 30.18 19.71 44.15
C LYS A 73 28.89 18.85 44.04
N THR A 74 27.82 19.20 44.76
CA THR A 74 26.52 18.51 44.72
C THR A 74 25.67 18.92 43.51
N THR A 75 25.72 20.18 43.08
CA THR A 75 25.00 20.68 41.89
C THR A 75 25.53 20.08 40.60
N THR A 76 26.85 19.89 40.47
CA THR A 76 27.49 19.34 39.26
C THR A 76 27.11 17.87 38.99
N LYS A 77 26.82 17.07 40.01
CA LYS A 77 26.39 15.66 39.82
C LYS A 77 24.97 15.58 39.25
N ASP A 78 24.05 16.43 39.72
CA ASP A 78 22.68 16.49 39.24
C ASP A 78 22.56 17.04 37.81
N TYR A 79 23.37 18.05 37.45
CA TYR A 79 23.42 18.55 36.07
C TYR A 79 23.97 17.52 35.10
N LYS A 80 25.04 16.80 35.47
CA LYS A 80 25.57 15.70 34.66
C LYS A 80 24.51 14.61 34.45
N ALA A 81 23.79 14.23 35.51
CA ALA A 81 22.71 13.25 35.41
C ALA A 81 21.59 13.72 34.45
N CYS A 82 21.11 14.96 34.59
CA CYS A 82 20.08 15.52 33.70
C CYS A 82 20.55 15.61 32.24
N TYR A 83 21.83 15.91 32.02
CA TYR A 83 22.43 15.94 30.68
C TYR A 83 22.46 14.55 30.04
N TYR A 84 22.94 13.53 30.75
CA TYR A 84 22.94 12.16 30.23
C TYR A 84 21.53 11.63 29.98
N VAL A 85 20.57 11.94 30.86
CA VAL A 85 19.15 11.63 30.64
C VAL A 85 18.63 12.33 29.39
N ALA A 86 18.84 13.63 29.23
CA ALA A 86 18.37 14.35 28.04
C ALA A 86 18.96 13.76 26.75
N MET A 87 20.24 13.41 26.74
CA MET A 87 20.91 12.83 25.58
C MET A 87 20.37 11.44 25.24
N THR A 88 20.33 10.54 26.22
CA THR A 88 19.85 9.15 26.04
C THR A 88 18.39 9.11 25.60
N MET A 89 17.53 9.91 26.24
CA MET A 89 16.12 10.01 25.86
C MET A 89 15.96 10.60 24.45
N HIS A 90 16.78 11.58 24.06
CA HIS A 90 16.76 12.13 22.70
C HIS A 90 17.08 11.05 21.66
N VAL A 91 18.20 10.32 21.82
CA VAL A 91 18.61 9.23 20.93
C VAL A 91 17.52 8.16 20.81
N LEU A 92 17.02 7.67 21.95
CA LEU A 92 16.03 6.60 21.95
C LEU A 92 14.70 7.08 21.36
N SER A 93 14.25 8.29 21.70
CA SER A 93 13.01 8.85 21.15
C SER A 93 13.05 9.06 19.63
N THR A 94 14.20 9.49 19.10
CA THR A 94 14.41 9.67 17.66
C THR A 94 14.36 8.32 16.94
N PHE A 95 15.03 7.30 17.50
CA PHE A 95 14.99 5.95 16.96
C PHE A 95 13.57 5.36 16.95
N LEU A 96 12.86 5.40 18.08
CA LEU A 96 11.48 4.87 18.16
C LEU A 96 10.52 5.64 17.26
N THR A 97 10.71 6.96 17.08
CA THR A 97 9.95 7.76 16.13
C THR A 97 10.16 7.29 14.69
N ASN A 98 11.42 7.15 14.27
CA ASN A 98 11.75 6.73 12.91
C ASN A 98 11.33 5.30 12.64
N TRP A 99 11.41 4.43 13.65
CA TRP A 99 10.93 3.06 13.55
C TRP A 99 9.40 3.01 13.43
N SER A 100 8.67 3.82 14.19
CA SER A 100 7.23 3.98 13.99
C SER A 100 6.92 4.47 12.57
N LEU A 101 7.60 5.51 12.06
CA LEU A 101 7.45 5.99 10.68
C LEU A 101 7.77 4.93 9.61
N ALA A 102 8.64 3.96 9.92
CA ALA A 102 8.96 2.85 9.02
C ALA A 102 7.87 1.77 9.01
N ARG A 103 7.04 1.67 10.05
CA ARG A 103 5.97 0.64 10.16
C ARG A 103 4.56 1.15 9.88
N MET A 104 4.33 2.46 9.93
CA MET A 104 3.02 3.07 9.69
C MET A 104 3.13 4.32 8.82
N GLU A 105 1.99 4.79 8.32
CA GLU A 105 1.91 6.07 7.62
C GLU A 105 2.36 7.23 8.51
N ALA A 106 2.92 8.27 7.89
CA ALA A 106 3.40 9.43 8.61
C ALA A 106 2.26 10.13 9.37
N ALA A 107 1.05 10.18 8.78
CA ALA A 107 -0.14 10.73 9.41
C ALA A 107 -0.49 10.01 10.72
N SER A 108 -0.49 8.67 10.72
CA SER A 108 -0.79 7.86 11.90
C SER A 108 0.25 8.05 13.01
N THR A 109 1.55 8.09 12.68
CA THR A 109 2.60 8.39 13.67
C THR A 109 2.39 9.79 14.27
N LEU A 110 2.10 10.78 13.43
CA LEU A 110 1.90 12.16 13.86
C LEU A 110 0.65 12.31 14.73
N ALA A 111 -0.42 11.55 14.44
CA ALA A 111 -1.66 11.51 15.22
C ALA A 111 -1.39 10.99 16.64
N ILE A 112 -0.70 9.85 16.79
CA ILE A 112 -0.32 9.33 18.12
C ILE A 112 0.55 10.32 18.88
N LYS A 113 1.44 11.02 18.17
CA LYS A 113 2.25 12.08 18.79
C LYS A 113 1.42 13.25 19.34
N LEU A 114 0.17 13.47 18.90
CA LEU A 114 -0.68 14.54 19.45
C LEU A 114 -0.97 14.35 20.95
N THR A 115 -0.78 13.14 21.49
CA THR A 115 -0.95 12.82 22.92
C THR A 115 0.20 13.34 23.81
N GLU A 116 1.27 13.89 23.24
CA GLU A 116 2.46 14.42 23.94
C GLU A 116 2.14 15.36 25.12
N PRO A 117 1.16 16.29 25.06
CA PRO A 117 0.86 17.18 26.19
C PRO A 117 0.35 16.47 27.43
N MET A 118 -0.48 15.43 27.27
CA MET A 118 -1.00 14.65 28.39
C MET A 118 0.12 13.88 29.08
N VAL A 119 0.99 13.23 28.29
CA VAL A 119 2.17 12.53 28.79
C VAL A 119 3.13 13.50 29.47
N SER A 120 3.34 14.68 28.88
CA SER A 120 4.21 15.72 29.44
C SER A 120 3.70 16.25 30.77
N ALA A 121 2.38 16.40 30.94
CA ALA A 121 1.77 16.82 32.19
C ALA A 121 1.97 15.77 33.30
N ILE A 122 1.79 14.48 32.99
CA ILE A 122 2.02 13.37 33.92
C ILE A 122 3.49 13.30 34.31
N VAL A 123 4.40 13.33 33.33
CA VAL A 123 5.84 13.27 33.60
C VAL A 123 6.31 14.49 34.41
N GLN A 124 5.79 15.68 34.12
CA GLN A 124 6.07 16.88 34.91
C GLN A 124 5.56 16.72 36.35
N TRP A 125 4.34 16.21 36.55
CA TRP A 125 3.78 15.91 37.87
C TRP A 125 4.64 14.89 38.64
N MET A 126 5.05 13.80 38.01
CA MET A 126 5.90 12.78 38.64
C MET A 126 7.32 13.29 38.96
N TRP A 127 7.89 14.12 38.08
CA TRP A 127 9.28 14.60 38.20
C TRP A 127 9.43 15.79 39.14
N LEU A 128 8.52 16.78 39.07
CA LEU A 128 8.56 17.99 39.90
C LEU A 128 7.72 17.86 41.18
N ARG A 129 6.81 16.87 41.26
CA ARG A 129 5.85 16.68 42.37
C ARG A 129 4.95 17.90 42.64
N GLU A 130 4.74 18.72 41.62
CA GLU A 130 3.79 19.84 41.64
C GLU A 130 2.42 19.33 41.19
N GLY A 131 1.34 19.72 41.88
CA GLY A 131 -0.01 19.26 41.56
C GLY A 131 -0.49 19.77 40.21
N LEU A 132 -1.29 18.97 39.50
CA LEU A 132 -1.92 19.38 38.25
C LEU A 132 -3.07 20.36 38.54
N ASN A 133 -3.06 21.51 37.87
CA ASN A 133 -4.12 22.49 37.98
C ASN A 133 -5.37 22.00 37.26
N CYS A 134 -6.57 22.27 37.80
CA CYS A 134 -7.81 21.69 37.28
C CYS A 134 -8.12 22.09 35.83
N HIS A 135 -7.73 23.31 35.42
CA HIS A 135 -7.89 23.74 34.03
C HIS A 135 -7.11 22.87 33.05
N MET A 136 -5.95 22.31 33.46
CA MET A 136 -5.16 21.40 32.62
C MET A 136 -5.84 20.04 32.45
N CYS A 137 -6.52 19.55 33.50
CA CYS A 137 -7.27 18.29 33.45
C CYS A 137 -8.43 18.33 32.45
N VAL A 138 -9.05 19.50 32.25
CA VAL A 138 -10.14 19.70 31.29
C VAL A 138 -9.60 20.08 29.90
N SER A 139 -8.60 20.98 29.83
CA SER A 139 -8.14 21.50 28.55
C SER A 139 -7.33 20.49 27.73
N LEU A 140 -6.51 19.66 28.38
CA LEU A 140 -5.61 18.73 27.66
C LEU A 140 -6.40 17.64 26.90
N PRO A 141 -7.40 16.96 27.49
CA PRO A 141 -8.22 16.00 26.74
C PRO A 141 -8.99 16.65 25.59
N LEU A 142 -9.51 17.88 25.77
CA LEU A 142 -10.23 18.59 24.70
C LEU A 142 -9.30 18.93 23.53
N VAL A 143 -8.09 19.43 23.79
CA VAL A 143 -7.12 19.73 22.73
C VAL A 143 -6.66 18.47 22.02
N VAL A 144 -6.29 17.42 22.76
CA VAL A 144 -5.80 16.16 22.16
C VAL A 144 -6.92 15.45 21.40
N GLY A 145 -8.11 15.32 21.99
CA GLY A 145 -9.27 14.69 21.36
C GLY A 145 -9.72 15.42 20.11
N GLY A 146 -9.87 16.75 20.19
CA GLY A 146 -10.21 17.57 19.02
C GLY A 146 -9.15 17.50 17.92
N ALA A 147 -7.87 17.52 18.28
CA ALA A 147 -6.77 17.41 17.32
C ALA A 147 -6.73 16.03 16.64
N LEU A 148 -7.02 14.94 17.37
CA LEU A 148 -7.11 13.60 16.80
C LEU A 148 -8.25 13.51 15.77
N VAL A 149 -9.44 14.00 16.12
CA VAL A 149 -10.60 14.03 15.22
C VAL A 149 -10.36 14.94 14.01
N PHE A 150 -9.69 16.08 14.21
CA PHE A 150 -9.33 16.99 13.11
C PHE A 150 -8.39 16.34 12.10
N VAL A 151 -7.44 15.52 12.59
CA VAL A 151 -6.39 14.92 11.75
C VAL A 151 -6.83 13.59 11.13
N SER A 152 -7.83 12.89 11.66
CA SER A 152 -8.33 11.61 11.11
C SER A 152 -9.17 11.80 9.83
N ASP A 153 -8.88 11.03 8.77
CA ASP A 153 -9.71 10.95 7.55
C ASP A 153 -10.85 9.94 7.67
N ASP A 154 -10.75 8.98 8.61
CA ASP A 154 -11.79 8.01 8.91
C ASP A 154 -11.57 7.49 10.33
N VAL A 155 -12.61 7.42 11.16
CA VAL A 155 -12.50 7.01 12.60
C VAL A 155 -12.01 5.55 12.74
N THR A 156 -11.97 4.81 11.63
CA THR A 156 -11.53 3.41 11.51
C THR A 156 -10.00 3.24 11.35
N LEU A 157 -9.26 4.28 10.95
CA LEU A 157 -7.80 4.21 10.70
C LEU A 157 -6.94 4.04 11.96
N VAL A 158 -7.47 4.36 13.14
CA VAL A 158 -6.73 4.17 14.41
C VAL A 158 -6.74 2.70 14.85
N GLN A 159 -7.66 1.88 14.33
CA GLN A 159 -7.81 0.48 14.73
C GLN A 159 -6.94 -0.50 13.91
N GLN A 160 -6.48 -0.10 12.70
CA GLN A 160 -5.69 -0.97 11.79
C GLN A 160 -4.17 -0.78 11.87
N ALA A 161 -3.68 0.13 12.72
CA ALA A 161 -2.25 0.26 12.91
C ALA A 161 -1.71 -1.01 13.59
N VAL A 162 -0.80 -1.73 12.91
CA VAL A 162 -0.04 -2.84 13.49
C VAL A 162 0.37 -2.45 14.90
N THR A 163 -0.05 -3.22 15.90
CA THR A 163 0.06 -2.91 17.34
C THR A 163 1.46 -2.42 17.72
N SER A 164 2.50 -2.91 17.03
CA SER A 164 3.90 -2.47 17.20
C SER A 164 4.16 -0.99 16.88
N GLY A 165 3.64 -0.43 15.78
CA GLY A 165 3.96 0.94 15.35
C GLY A 165 3.35 2.01 16.27
N VAL A 166 2.15 1.77 16.79
CA VAL A 166 1.46 2.65 17.76
C VAL A 166 2.23 2.66 19.07
N MET A 167 2.61 1.49 19.57
CA MET A 167 3.38 1.35 20.81
C MET A 167 4.74 2.07 20.71
N LEU A 168 5.43 1.97 19.56
CA LEU A 168 6.68 2.71 19.31
C LEU A 168 6.46 4.24 19.34
N ALA A 169 5.39 4.74 18.73
CA ALA A 169 5.06 6.17 18.77
C ALA A 169 4.71 6.65 20.18
N MET A 170 3.92 5.88 20.94
CA MET A 170 3.56 6.19 22.33
C MET A 170 4.80 6.18 23.24
N ALA A 171 5.65 5.16 23.13
CA ALA A 171 6.91 5.09 23.86
C ALA A 171 7.80 6.30 23.53
N SER A 172 7.85 6.73 22.26
CA SER A 172 8.58 7.94 21.87
C SER A 172 8.07 9.20 22.59
N ASN A 173 6.76 9.36 22.81
CA ASN A 173 6.19 10.51 23.54
C ASN A 173 6.64 10.53 25.00
N VAL A 174 6.69 9.37 25.66
CA VAL A 174 7.17 9.25 27.05
C VAL A 174 8.62 9.70 27.15
N LEU A 175 9.49 9.20 26.26
CA LEU A 175 10.90 9.58 26.23
C LEU A 175 11.09 11.07 25.90
N LEU A 176 10.30 11.63 24.97
CA LEU A 176 10.32 13.06 24.65
C LEU A 176 9.90 13.92 25.85
N ALA A 177 8.88 13.51 26.59
CA ALA A 177 8.44 14.20 27.80
C ALA A 177 9.55 14.21 28.87
N VAL A 178 10.15 13.06 29.15
CA VAL A 178 11.27 12.95 30.12
C VAL A 178 12.46 13.80 29.66
N ARG A 179 12.81 13.76 28.38
CA ARG A 179 13.85 14.61 27.78
C ARG A 179 13.56 16.09 28.02
N ASN A 180 12.36 16.55 27.70
CA ASN A 180 12.00 17.96 27.81
C ASN A 180 12.03 18.45 29.27
N VAL A 181 11.59 17.63 30.22
CA VAL A 181 11.70 17.93 31.66
C VAL A 181 13.17 17.98 32.11
N ALA A 182 14.01 17.02 31.69
CA ALA A 182 15.43 17.01 32.02
C ALA A 182 16.16 18.25 31.47
N ILE A 183 15.89 18.65 30.22
CA ILE A 183 16.43 19.87 29.61
C ILE A 183 15.97 21.12 30.37
N LYS A 184 14.70 21.20 30.77
CA LYS A 184 14.20 22.33 31.56
C LYS A 184 14.85 22.39 32.96
N GLY A 185 15.18 21.23 33.53
CA GLY A 185 16.02 21.11 34.74
C GLY A 185 17.43 21.67 34.56
N LEU A 186 18.03 21.53 33.37
CA LEU A 186 19.32 22.16 33.05
C LEU A 186 19.20 23.69 32.93
N HIS A 187 18.14 24.19 32.28
CA HIS A 187 17.91 25.63 32.09
C HIS A 187 17.61 26.39 33.40
N SER A 188 16.94 25.76 34.36
CA SER A 188 16.63 26.35 35.67
C SER A 188 17.85 26.52 36.58
N GLY A 189 19.00 25.94 36.19
CA GLY A 189 20.20 25.85 37.00
C GLY A 189 21.19 27.03 36.99
N LYS A 190 20.82 28.20 36.47
CA LYS A 190 21.76 29.33 36.21
C LYS A 190 22.95 28.96 35.30
N LEU A 191 22.84 27.94 34.45
CA LEU A 191 23.67 27.90 33.24
C LEU A 191 22.97 28.77 32.20
N ASN A 192 23.36 30.03 32.15
CA ASN A 192 22.91 30.97 31.14
C ASN A 192 23.59 30.56 29.82
N VAL A 193 23.04 29.56 29.13
CA VAL A 193 23.32 29.38 27.69
C VAL A 193 22.56 30.52 26.99
N SER A 194 23.02 31.75 27.24
CA SER A 194 22.43 32.94 26.68
C SER A 194 22.63 32.87 25.17
N LEU A 195 21.51 32.94 24.48
CA LEU A 195 21.37 32.88 23.03
C LEU A 195 21.95 34.14 22.34
N ARG A 196 22.98 34.78 22.90
CA ARG A 196 23.56 36.03 22.34
C ARG A 196 24.54 35.77 21.19
N TRP A 197 24.84 34.50 20.91
CA TRP A 197 25.86 34.07 19.94
C TRP A 197 25.29 33.43 18.67
N MET A 198 23.98 33.51 18.44
CA MET A 198 23.33 33.06 17.21
C MET A 198 23.51 34.11 16.10
N GLY A 199 24.77 34.41 15.77
CA GLY A 199 25.14 35.26 14.65
C GLY A 199 24.75 34.61 13.32
N TRP A 200 24.37 35.45 12.37
CA TRP A 200 23.97 35.14 10.99
C TRP A 200 24.82 34.05 10.30
N ASN A 201 26.09 33.95 10.67
CA ASN A 201 27.07 33.00 10.13
C ASN A 201 26.72 31.52 10.33
N ARG A 202 25.90 31.15 11.33
CA ARG A 202 25.55 29.73 11.58
C ARG A 202 24.32 29.23 10.82
N MET A 203 23.36 30.12 10.50
CA MET A 203 22.34 29.81 9.50
C MET A 203 22.96 29.66 8.10
N GLY A 204 24.01 30.44 7.80
CA GLY A 204 24.81 30.28 6.59
C GLY A 204 25.54 28.94 6.53
N MET A 205 25.91 28.35 7.66
CA MET A 205 26.57 27.05 7.73
C MET A 205 25.58 25.88 7.53
N THR A 206 24.37 25.96 8.09
CA THR A 206 23.28 25.01 7.77
C THR A 206 22.79 25.15 6.35
N ALA A 207 22.72 26.38 5.82
CA ALA A 207 22.40 26.65 4.41
C ALA A 207 23.53 26.22 3.46
N GLY A 208 24.79 26.33 3.89
CA GLY A 208 25.96 25.87 3.16
C GLY A 208 26.06 24.35 3.12
N VAL A 209 25.80 23.66 4.23
CA VAL A 209 25.67 22.19 4.26
C VAL A 209 24.50 21.73 3.38
N TYR A 210 23.37 22.43 3.43
CA TYR A 210 22.22 22.20 2.54
C TYR A 210 22.61 22.39 1.06
N PHE A 211 23.28 23.48 0.72
CA PHE A 211 23.73 23.79 -0.64
C PHE A 211 24.76 22.78 -1.14
N VAL A 212 25.71 22.37 -0.30
CA VAL A 212 26.74 21.37 -0.65
C VAL A 212 26.10 20.01 -0.84
N ILE A 213 25.15 19.58 -0.01
CA ILE A 213 24.43 18.30 -0.17
C ILE A 213 23.58 18.31 -1.45
N MET A 214 22.84 19.40 -1.68
CA MET A 214 22.04 19.59 -2.90
C MET A 214 22.94 19.63 -4.15
N ALA A 215 24.04 20.37 -4.12
CA ALA A 215 24.99 20.45 -5.23
C ALA A 215 25.65 19.10 -5.50
N SER A 216 26.14 18.40 -4.47
CA SER A 216 26.81 17.09 -4.59
C SER A 216 25.89 16.02 -5.17
N SER A 217 24.62 16.02 -4.76
CA SER A 217 23.61 15.10 -5.30
C SER A 217 23.19 15.47 -6.73
N SER A 218 23.15 16.76 -7.06
CA SER A 218 22.90 17.26 -8.43
C SER A 218 24.02 16.81 -9.38
N THR A 219 25.29 16.92 -8.98
CA THR A 219 26.43 16.44 -9.78
C THR A 219 26.44 14.92 -9.94
N LEU A 220 26.02 14.17 -8.92
CA LEU A 220 25.88 12.71 -8.99
C LEU A 220 24.73 12.28 -9.91
N ALA A 221 23.62 13.03 -9.93
CA ALA A 221 22.50 12.82 -10.85
C ALA A 221 22.85 13.17 -12.31
N ILE A 222 23.61 14.26 -12.53
CA ILE A 222 24.10 14.66 -13.86
C ILE A 222 25.08 13.62 -14.43
N ARG A 223 25.85 12.92 -13.60
CA ARG A 223 26.83 11.91 -14.05
C ARG A 223 26.28 10.49 -14.29
N ARG A 224 24.97 10.22 -14.16
CA ARG A 224 24.33 8.89 -14.39
C ARG A 224 24.96 7.69 -13.65
N VAL A 225 25.73 7.90 -12.58
CA VAL A 225 26.43 6.83 -11.84
C VAL A 225 25.51 6.07 -10.87
N LEU A 226 24.35 6.64 -10.50
CA LEU A 226 23.37 6.01 -9.61
C LEU A 226 21.98 6.02 -10.25
N SER A 227 21.23 4.92 -10.07
CA SER A 227 19.85 4.82 -10.52
C SER A 227 18.97 5.92 -9.86
N PRO A 228 17.90 6.38 -10.53
CA PRO A 228 17.08 7.51 -10.04
C PRO A 228 16.55 7.35 -8.61
N GLY A 229 16.16 6.13 -8.22
CA GLY A 229 15.68 5.85 -6.86
C GLY A 229 16.78 5.96 -5.78
N THR A 230 18.01 5.55 -6.08
CA THR A 230 19.12 5.63 -5.10
C THR A 230 19.52 7.08 -4.83
N SER A 231 19.43 7.95 -5.84
CA SER A 231 19.67 9.39 -5.67
C SER A 231 18.62 10.04 -4.77
N LEU A 232 17.33 9.71 -4.96
CA LEU A 232 16.24 10.24 -4.13
C LEU A 232 16.32 9.75 -2.69
N ALA A 233 16.69 8.48 -2.46
CA ALA A 233 16.88 7.94 -1.12
C ALA A 233 18.03 8.65 -0.37
N VAL A 234 19.20 8.78 -1.00
CA VAL A 234 20.37 9.43 -0.38
C VAL A 234 20.12 10.91 -0.12
N THR A 235 19.51 11.63 -1.07
CA THR A 235 19.16 13.04 -0.86
C THR A 235 18.17 13.20 0.28
N SER A 236 17.12 12.39 0.34
CA SER A 236 16.11 12.43 1.41
C SER A 236 16.70 12.10 2.78
N LEU A 237 17.63 11.15 2.86
CA LEU A 237 18.37 10.80 4.08
C LEU A 237 19.17 11.98 4.63
N LEU A 238 20.00 12.60 3.78
CA LEU A 238 20.86 13.72 4.17
C LEU A 238 20.04 14.96 4.52
N LEU A 239 18.99 15.23 3.74
CA LEU A 239 18.06 16.33 3.97
C LEU A 239 17.28 16.15 5.28
N SER A 240 16.86 14.93 5.59
CA SER A 240 16.24 14.59 6.87
C SER A 240 17.20 14.86 8.04
N GLY A 241 18.47 14.48 7.90
CA GLY A 241 19.52 14.80 8.87
C GLY A 241 19.68 16.29 9.14
N ALA A 242 19.80 17.10 8.09
CA ALA A 242 19.97 18.55 8.21
C ALA A 242 18.76 19.24 8.88
N PHE A 243 17.54 18.89 8.46
CA PHE A 243 16.33 19.42 9.07
C PHE A 243 16.15 18.93 10.51
N HIS A 244 16.56 17.70 10.83
CA HIS A 244 16.50 17.15 12.18
C HIS A 244 17.29 17.99 13.19
N VAL A 245 18.53 18.34 12.86
CA VAL A 245 19.36 19.21 13.70
C VAL A 245 18.69 20.58 13.88
N THR A 246 18.24 21.16 12.77
CA THR A 246 17.69 22.51 12.73
C THR A 246 16.47 22.64 13.63
N TYR A 247 15.46 21.76 13.46
CA TYR A 247 14.25 21.84 14.28
C TYR A 247 14.54 21.45 15.74
N SER A 248 15.46 20.50 15.98
CA SER A 248 15.80 20.07 17.34
C SER A 248 16.47 21.19 18.13
N LEU A 249 17.39 21.94 17.52
CA LEU A 249 18.03 23.11 18.13
C LEU A 249 17.02 24.23 18.44
N ILE A 250 16.16 24.58 17.47
CA ILE A 250 15.14 25.61 17.69
C ILE A 250 14.18 25.18 18.81
N SER A 251 13.74 23.92 18.78
CA SER A 251 12.83 23.34 19.78
C SER A 251 13.40 23.42 21.20
N THR A 252 14.62 22.93 21.43
CA THR A 252 15.18 22.81 22.77
C THR A 252 15.79 24.11 23.26
N SER A 253 16.48 24.86 22.39
CA SER A 253 17.27 26.03 22.80
C SER A 253 16.47 27.33 22.77
N VAL A 254 15.41 27.41 21.96
CA VAL A 254 14.61 28.64 21.83
C VAL A 254 13.23 28.46 22.44
N ILE A 255 12.45 27.49 21.93
CA ILE A 255 11.05 27.34 22.32
C ILE A 255 10.92 26.78 23.74
N LEU A 256 11.60 25.66 24.05
CA LEU A 256 11.55 25.05 25.40
C LEU A 256 12.26 25.91 26.45
N HIS A 257 13.19 26.76 26.04
CA HIS A 257 13.76 27.75 26.95
C HIS A 257 12.68 28.76 27.40
N ALA A 258 11.86 29.25 26.46
CA ALA A 258 10.84 30.24 26.72
C ALA A 258 9.53 29.69 27.33
N LEU A 259 9.18 28.43 27.06
CA LEU A 259 7.93 27.80 27.51
C LEU A 259 8.19 26.73 28.60
N ASP A 260 7.22 26.48 29.48
CA ASP A 260 7.24 25.26 30.30
C ASP A 260 7.01 24.01 29.43
N VAL A 261 7.24 22.84 30.02
CA VAL A 261 7.26 21.57 29.28
C VAL A 261 5.90 21.24 28.67
N VAL A 262 4.81 21.48 29.40
CA VAL A 262 3.46 21.24 28.88
C VAL A 262 3.11 22.25 27.79
N SER A 263 3.43 23.53 27.97
CA SER A 263 3.21 24.54 26.91
C SER A 263 4.05 24.30 25.66
N HIS A 264 5.27 23.76 25.80
CA HIS A 264 6.07 23.33 24.65
C HIS A 264 5.40 22.16 23.90
N ALA A 265 4.86 21.17 24.63
CA ALA A 265 4.10 20.08 24.03
C ALA A 265 2.78 20.56 23.37
N MET A 266 2.10 21.54 23.96
CA MET A 266 0.91 22.18 23.36
C MET A 266 1.27 22.91 22.07
N ALA A 267 2.40 23.63 22.04
CA ALA A 267 2.91 24.27 20.83
C ALA A 267 3.24 23.23 19.73
N ASN A 268 3.70 22.04 20.12
CA ASN A 268 3.89 20.89 19.22
C ASN A 268 2.57 20.42 18.60
N VAL A 269 1.46 20.38 19.35
CA VAL A 269 0.13 20.05 18.83
C VAL A 269 -0.36 21.11 17.83
N ILE A 270 -0.27 22.39 18.20
CA ILE A 270 -0.66 23.51 17.32
C ILE A 270 0.12 23.46 16.02
N LYS A 271 1.44 23.28 16.09
CA LYS A 271 2.30 23.12 14.91
C LYS A 271 1.77 22.05 13.96
N ARG A 272 1.37 20.89 14.47
CA ARG A 272 0.87 19.77 13.64
C ARG A 272 -0.50 20.06 13.05
N MET A 273 -1.38 20.69 13.82
CA MET A 273 -2.69 21.11 13.32
C MET A 273 -2.57 22.18 12.22
N LEU A 274 -1.64 23.13 12.34
CA LEU A 274 -1.40 24.15 11.31
C LEU A 274 -0.93 23.54 9.99
N VAL A 275 -0.06 22.53 10.03
CA VAL A 275 0.37 21.81 8.82
C VAL A 275 -0.84 21.16 8.14
N VAL A 276 -1.72 20.50 8.89
CA VAL A 276 -2.92 19.85 8.33
C VAL A 276 -3.93 20.89 7.81
N ALA A 277 -4.12 22.00 8.52
CA ALA A 277 -4.96 23.11 8.06
C ALA A 277 -4.47 23.70 6.73
N LEU A 278 -3.15 23.84 6.54
CA LEU A 278 -2.57 24.31 5.28
C LEU A 278 -2.86 23.35 4.12
N LEU A 279 -2.91 22.04 4.36
CA LEU A 279 -3.25 21.04 3.32
C LEU A 279 -4.71 21.12 2.89
N TYR A 280 -5.63 21.50 3.79
CA TYR A 280 -7.03 21.77 3.43
C TYR A 280 -7.13 23.06 2.59
N VAL A 281 -6.43 24.12 2.98
CA VAL A 281 -6.43 25.40 2.26
C VAL A 281 -5.78 25.29 0.88
N SER A 282 -4.75 24.45 0.72
CA SER A 282 -4.09 24.23 -0.58
C SER A 282 -4.87 23.31 -1.52
N GLY A 283 -6.08 22.85 -1.14
CA GLY A 283 -6.90 21.94 -1.93
C GLY A 283 -6.32 20.52 -2.04
N SER A 284 -5.29 20.21 -1.24
CA SER A 284 -4.65 18.89 -1.23
C SER A 284 -5.41 17.88 -0.37
N ARG A 285 -6.39 18.34 0.41
CA ARG A 285 -7.28 17.52 1.24
C ARG A 285 -8.66 18.17 1.31
N SER A 286 -9.74 17.39 1.32
CA SER A 286 -11.12 17.88 1.50
C SER A 286 -11.57 17.75 2.96
N ALA A 287 -12.15 18.79 3.52
CA ALA A 287 -12.59 18.80 4.92
C ALA A 287 -14.02 18.26 5.05
N SER A 288 -14.23 17.28 5.94
CA SER A 288 -15.59 16.84 6.32
C SER A 288 -16.14 17.70 7.47
N GLY A 289 -17.46 17.61 7.71
CA GLY A 289 -18.09 18.23 8.89
C GLY A 289 -17.50 17.73 10.22
N VAL A 290 -17.01 16.49 10.27
CA VAL A 290 -16.38 15.90 11.46
C VAL A 290 -15.01 16.53 11.73
N ASN A 291 -14.21 16.79 10.69
CA ASN A 291 -12.93 17.49 10.85
C ASN A 291 -13.15 18.92 11.36
N ALA A 292 -14.17 19.62 10.83
CA ALA A 292 -14.51 20.97 11.30
C ALA A 292 -14.91 20.98 12.79
N ALA A 293 -15.69 19.98 13.22
CA ALA A 293 -16.03 19.79 14.63
C ALA A 293 -14.80 19.49 15.50
N GLY A 294 -13.88 18.64 15.03
CA GLY A 294 -12.61 18.35 15.71
C GLY A 294 -11.76 19.62 15.91
N LEU A 295 -11.65 20.47 14.89
CA LEU A 295 -10.95 21.76 14.97
C LEU A 295 -11.60 22.71 15.97
N ALA A 296 -12.93 22.77 16.00
CA ALA A 296 -13.68 23.57 16.98
C ALA A 296 -13.42 23.11 18.42
N VAL A 297 -13.51 21.80 18.69
CA VAL A 297 -13.23 21.22 20.01
C VAL A 297 -11.80 21.51 20.47
N ALA A 298 -10.82 21.35 19.57
CA ALA A 298 -9.42 21.65 19.86
C ALA A 298 -9.21 23.14 20.16
N SER A 299 -9.89 24.03 19.43
CA SER A 299 -9.79 25.47 19.61
C SER A 299 -10.39 25.93 20.95
N VAL A 300 -11.53 25.36 21.35
CA VAL A 300 -12.12 25.56 22.68
C VAL A 300 -11.17 25.07 23.77
N GLY A 301 -10.63 23.87 23.64
CA GLY A 301 -9.66 23.33 24.58
C GLY A 301 -8.43 24.23 24.73
N LEU A 302 -7.93 24.78 23.62
CA LEU A 302 -6.77 25.68 23.62
C LEU A 302 -7.11 27.02 24.30
N ALA A 303 -8.29 27.58 24.04
CA ALA A 303 -8.76 28.80 24.71
C ALA A 303 -8.88 28.60 26.23
N VAL A 304 -9.43 27.46 26.67
CA VAL A 304 -9.50 27.09 28.10
C VAL A 304 -8.10 26.96 28.71
N TYR A 305 -7.15 26.34 27.99
CA TYR A 305 -5.76 26.21 28.45
C TYR A 305 -5.10 27.58 28.65
N VAL A 306 -5.16 28.44 27.64
CA VAL A 306 -4.52 29.77 27.67
C VAL A 306 -5.15 30.67 28.74
N ARG A 307 -6.48 30.69 28.83
CA ARG A 307 -7.21 31.46 29.85
C ARG A 307 -6.92 30.96 31.26
N GLY A 308 -6.94 29.63 31.45
CA GLY A 308 -6.61 29.01 32.71
C GLY A 308 -5.21 29.38 33.18
N LYS A 309 -4.23 29.35 32.26
CA LYS A 309 -2.84 29.73 32.55
C LYS A 309 -2.65 31.22 32.85
N ALA A 310 -3.39 32.10 32.17
CA ALA A 310 -3.37 33.54 32.42
C ALA A 310 -4.03 33.92 33.76
N ALA A 311 -4.99 33.11 34.23
CA ALA A 311 -5.74 33.36 35.46
C ALA A 311 -5.08 32.80 36.74
N VAL A 312 -4.02 31.99 36.65
CA VAL A 312 -3.36 31.41 37.82
C VAL A 312 -2.63 32.48 38.64
N LYS A 313 -3.21 32.87 39.79
CA LYS A 313 -2.45 33.44 40.92
C LYS A 313 -1.76 32.29 41.68
N PRO A 314 -0.58 32.52 42.30
CA PRO A 314 0.29 31.45 42.85
C PRO A 314 -0.33 30.58 43.95
N GLU A 315 -1.53 30.88 44.42
CA GLU A 315 -2.28 30.10 45.39
C GLU A 315 -3.73 29.87 44.88
N SER A 316 -3.99 28.82 44.09
CA SER A 316 -5.37 28.35 43.89
C SER A 316 -5.47 26.93 43.30
N TRP A 317 -6.37 26.15 43.90
CA TRP A 317 -6.95 24.85 43.53
C TRP A 317 -6.13 23.85 42.68
N ARG A 318 -5.54 22.87 43.38
CA ARG A 318 -4.98 21.64 42.80
C ARG A 318 -6.04 20.53 42.85
N CYS A 319 -6.28 19.85 41.73
CA CYS A 319 -7.26 18.76 41.68
C CYS A 319 -6.75 17.42 42.25
N CYS A 320 -5.42 17.31 42.49
CA CYS A 320 -4.80 16.22 43.27
C CYS A 320 -3.77 16.78 44.28
N PRO A 321 -4.07 16.85 45.59
CA PRO A 321 -3.06 17.21 46.59
C PRO A 321 -2.06 16.05 46.80
N VAL A 322 -0.76 16.35 46.82
CA VAL A 322 0.25 15.41 47.34
C VAL A 322 0.15 15.47 48.86
N GLY A 323 -0.14 14.33 49.49
CA GLY A 323 -0.46 14.19 50.92
C GLY A 323 0.34 15.14 51.83
N ALA A 324 -0.37 16.08 52.43
CA ALA A 324 0.16 16.98 53.44
C ALA A 324 0.09 16.30 54.80
N ASN A 325 1.16 15.61 55.20
CA ASN A 325 1.61 15.60 56.59
C ASN A 325 3.01 14.96 56.72
N ILE A 326 3.82 15.52 57.62
CA ILE A 326 5.15 15.07 58.13
C ILE A 326 6.40 15.73 57.49
N LYS A 327 6.91 16.73 58.24
CA LYS A 327 8.31 17.22 58.38
C LYS A 327 9.20 17.39 57.12
N GLY A 328 8.82 18.35 56.28
CA GLY A 328 9.53 19.64 56.19
C GLY A 328 10.82 19.79 55.36
N HIS A 329 11.90 19.05 55.60
CA HIS A 329 13.20 19.40 54.98
C HIS A 329 14.15 18.24 54.67
N VAL A 330 14.08 17.14 55.42
CA VAL A 330 14.96 15.97 55.20
C VAL A 330 14.43 15.07 54.07
N TYR A 331 13.10 14.95 53.95
CA TYR A 331 12.48 14.10 52.92
C TYR A 331 12.61 14.68 51.50
N ARG A 332 12.64 16.01 51.34
CA ARG A 332 12.73 16.69 50.03
C ARG A 332 14.08 16.45 49.32
N LYS A 333 15.14 16.16 50.09
CA LYS A 333 16.48 15.88 49.55
C LYS A 333 16.72 14.39 49.25
N LEU A 334 16.14 13.47 50.04
CA LEU A 334 16.23 12.04 49.75
C LEU A 334 15.24 11.57 48.66
N THR A 335 14.07 12.21 48.51
CA THR A 335 13.06 11.77 47.52
C THR A 335 13.14 12.45 46.15
N ALA A 336 13.91 13.53 45.99
CA ALA A 336 14.22 14.08 44.67
C ALA A 336 15.00 13.08 43.78
N SER A 337 15.88 12.28 44.38
CA SER A 337 16.56 11.16 43.70
C SER A 337 15.59 10.03 43.36
N ASN A 338 14.72 9.63 44.29
CA ASN A 338 13.78 8.53 44.09
C ASN A 338 12.71 8.84 43.05
N GLY A 339 12.20 10.07 42.97
CA GLY A 339 11.24 10.49 41.94
C GLY A 339 11.84 10.45 40.52
N ARG A 340 13.09 10.92 40.36
CA ARG A 340 13.82 10.83 39.08
C ARG A 340 14.07 9.39 38.67
N CYS A 341 14.51 8.54 39.60
CA CYS A 341 14.70 7.11 39.35
C CYS A 341 13.38 6.40 39.00
N GLN A 342 12.26 6.74 39.64
CA GLN A 342 10.94 6.19 39.33
C GLN A 342 10.46 6.58 37.93
N VAL A 343 10.62 7.85 37.53
CA VAL A 343 10.25 8.30 36.17
C VAL A 343 11.16 7.68 35.12
N LEU A 344 12.47 7.59 35.38
CA LEU A 344 13.42 6.92 34.48
C LEU A 344 13.11 5.43 34.34
N ALA A 345 12.83 4.74 35.45
CA ALA A 345 12.42 3.35 35.44
C ALA A 345 11.11 3.17 34.68
N ALA A 346 10.09 4.00 34.92
CA ALA A 346 8.81 3.93 34.21
C ALA A 346 8.98 4.17 32.69
N ALA A 347 9.81 5.14 32.29
CA ALA A 347 10.07 5.43 30.89
C ALA A 347 10.86 4.30 30.20
N LEU A 348 11.88 3.75 30.87
CA LEU A 348 12.67 2.63 30.36
C LEU A 348 11.87 1.32 30.33
N ILE A 349 11.03 1.05 31.34
CA ILE A 349 10.10 -0.09 31.36
C ILE A 349 9.07 0.06 30.26
N SER A 350 8.49 1.25 30.06
CA SER A 350 7.53 1.49 28.98
C SER A 350 8.18 1.27 27.60
N ALA A 351 9.39 1.78 27.38
CA ALA A 351 10.14 1.55 26.15
C ALA A 351 10.55 0.08 25.97
N ALA A 352 11.01 -0.60 27.03
CA ALA A 352 11.42 -2.00 27.02
C ALA A 352 10.23 -2.95 26.83
N LEU A 353 9.08 -2.67 27.45
CA LEU A 353 7.84 -3.42 27.28
C LEU A 353 7.32 -3.28 25.84
N CYS A 354 7.40 -2.08 25.26
CA CYS A 354 7.07 -1.88 23.85
C CYS A 354 8.03 -2.65 22.93
N LEU A 355 9.34 -2.61 23.21
CA LEU A 355 10.35 -3.34 22.44
C LEU A 355 10.20 -4.86 22.57
N SER A 356 9.91 -5.38 23.76
CA SER A 356 9.67 -6.81 23.99
C SER A 356 8.39 -7.29 23.30
N LEU A 357 7.31 -6.51 23.36
CA LEU A 357 6.07 -6.80 22.62
C LEU A 357 6.27 -6.81 21.09
N THR A 358 7.26 -6.06 20.57
CA THR A 358 7.64 -6.15 19.14
C THR A 358 8.57 -7.32 18.80
N SER A 359 9.20 -7.95 19.79
CA SER A 359 10.11 -9.10 19.64
C SER A 359 9.42 -10.45 19.86
N ILE A 360 8.17 -10.48 20.34
CA ILE A 360 7.41 -11.71 20.58
C ILE A 360 6.84 -12.23 19.25
N ASN A 361 7.73 -12.81 18.46
CA ASN A 361 7.44 -13.93 17.55
C ASN A 361 7.98 -15.26 18.13
N THR A 362 8.34 -15.31 19.42
CA THR A 362 9.03 -16.46 20.05
C THR A 362 8.44 -16.96 21.37
N LEU A 363 7.24 -16.51 21.78
CA LEU A 363 6.51 -17.14 22.90
C LEU A 363 5.15 -17.61 22.41
N ARG A 364 5.05 -18.92 22.17
CA ARG A 364 3.77 -19.65 22.12
C ARG A 364 2.94 -19.31 23.38
N PRO A 365 1.61 -19.18 23.29
CA PRO A 365 0.79 -18.91 24.46
C PRO A 365 0.84 -20.10 25.41
N LEU A 366 1.06 -19.80 26.69
CA LEU A 366 0.87 -20.73 27.80
C LEU A 366 -0.60 -21.18 27.78
N HIS A 367 -0.83 -22.47 27.50
CA HIS A 367 -2.13 -23.12 27.59
C HIS A 367 -2.68 -22.99 29.02
N LEU A 368 -3.85 -22.35 29.16
CA LEU A 368 -4.84 -22.70 30.18
C LEU A 368 -6.17 -23.03 29.46
N THR A 369 -6.30 -24.31 29.16
CA THR A 369 -7.48 -25.18 29.20
C THR A 369 -8.89 -24.57 29.11
N LEU A 370 -9.52 -24.73 27.93
CA LEU A 370 -10.86 -25.30 27.63
C LEU A 370 -11.06 -25.03 26.12
N GLY A 371 -10.88 -25.93 25.15
CA GLY A 371 -11.11 -27.36 25.08
C GLY A 371 -11.85 -27.59 23.76
N TYR A 372 -11.14 -27.89 22.67
CA TYR A 372 -11.51 -28.86 21.62
C TYR A 372 -10.38 -29.00 20.59
N LEU A 373 -10.12 -30.25 20.21
CA LEU A 373 -8.94 -30.80 19.55
C LEU A 373 -9.00 -30.75 18.01
N GLY A 374 -7.83 -30.71 17.38
CA GLY A 374 -7.57 -31.04 15.96
C GLY A 374 -6.73 -29.98 15.23
N ALA A 375 -5.43 -29.87 15.49
CA ALA A 375 -4.30 -30.57 14.84
C ALA A 375 -3.78 -29.86 13.57
N ASP A 376 -2.56 -29.32 13.71
CA ASP A 376 -1.47 -29.01 12.75
C ASP A 376 -1.79 -28.65 11.28
N ASP A 377 -1.42 -27.44 10.85
CA ASP A 377 -0.23 -27.27 9.98
C ASP A 377 0.24 -25.80 9.87
N ASP A 378 1.55 -25.63 9.84
CA ASP A 378 2.27 -24.36 9.69
C ASP A 378 2.20 -23.84 8.24
N GLN A 379 1.30 -22.90 7.95
CA GLN A 379 1.44 -21.96 6.83
C GLN A 379 1.01 -20.56 7.27
N GLN A 380 1.99 -19.68 7.48
CA GLN A 380 1.76 -18.24 7.67
C GLN A 380 1.09 -17.67 6.41
N SER A 381 -0.24 -17.67 6.42
CA SER A 381 -1.07 -16.93 5.49
C SER A 381 -0.93 -15.44 5.82
N LEU A 382 -0.31 -14.68 4.90
CA LEU A 382 -0.40 -13.22 4.93
C LEU A 382 -1.88 -12.82 4.88
N PRO A 383 -2.39 -12.00 5.83
CA PRO A 383 -3.66 -11.34 5.63
C PRO A 383 -3.46 -10.26 4.57
N LEU A 384 -3.93 -10.54 3.36
CA LEU A 384 -4.13 -9.53 2.33
C LEU A 384 -5.23 -8.58 2.82
N THR A 385 -4.85 -7.48 3.47
CA THR A 385 -5.75 -6.33 3.62
C THR A 385 -5.97 -5.71 2.23
N PRO A 386 -7.23 -5.50 1.81
CA PRO A 386 -7.51 -4.81 0.57
C PRO A 386 -7.26 -3.31 0.80
N GLU A 387 -6.05 -2.84 0.47
CA GLU A 387 -5.83 -1.41 0.29
C GLU A 387 -6.71 -0.91 -0.84
N THR A 388 -7.62 0.01 -0.52
CA THR A 388 -8.29 0.92 -1.46
C THR A 388 -7.25 1.89 -2.04
N GLN A 389 -6.35 1.39 -2.88
CA GLN A 389 -5.65 2.23 -3.83
C GLN A 389 -6.47 2.22 -5.12
N SER A 390 -6.98 3.39 -5.50
CA SER A 390 -7.56 3.61 -6.82
C SER A 390 -6.55 3.21 -7.89
N ALA A 391 -6.73 2.02 -8.46
CA ALA A 391 -5.95 1.57 -9.60
C ALA A 391 -6.13 2.58 -10.75
N PRO A 392 -5.14 2.77 -11.64
CA PRO A 392 -5.17 3.77 -12.71
C PRO A 392 -6.28 3.60 -13.76
N PHE A 393 -7.22 2.67 -13.54
CA PHE A 393 -8.42 2.42 -14.36
C PHE A 393 -9.71 2.29 -13.53
N GLY A 394 -9.73 2.69 -12.25
CA GLY A 394 -10.92 2.53 -11.39
C GLY A 394 -11.25 1.09 -11.02
N LEU A 395 -10.26 0.18 -11.06
CA LEU A 395 -10.41 -1.25 -10.75
C LEU A 395 -10.62 -1.43 -9.25
N ASN A 396 -11.86 -1.26 -8.79
CA ASN A 396 -12.28 -1.63 -7.45
C ASN A 396 -12.40 -3.16 -7.41
N TRP A 397 -11.60 -3.79 -6.56
CA TRP A 397 -11.74 -5.22 -6.35
C TRP A 397 -13.01 -5.49 -5.54
N PRO A 398 -13.89 -6.39 -5.99
CA PRO A 398 -15.07 -6.74 -5.23
C PRO A 398 -14.65 -7.26 -3.85
N ARG A 399 -15.38 -6.82 -2.82
CA ARG A 399 -15.20 -7.34 -1.46
C ARG A 399 -15.63 -8.81 -1.42
N PRO A 400 -15.15 -9.60 -0.44
CA PRO A 400 -15.74 -10.91 -0.19
C PRO A 400 -17.27 -10.80 -0.10
N PRO A 401 -18.02 -11.78 -0.62
CA PRO A 401 -19.46 -11.77 -0.53
C PRO A 401 -19.93 -11.48 0.90
N HIS A 402 -20.93 -10.61 1.04
CA HIS A 402 -21.44 -10.20 2.36
C HIS A 402 -22.14 -11.33 3.12
N ASN A 403 -22.45 -12.44 2.46
CA ASN A 403 -23.13 -13.59 3.05
C ASN A 403 -22.14 -14.49 3.82
N ALA A 404 -22.09 -14.30 5.15
CA ALA A 404 -21.20 -15.07 6.04
C ALA A 404 -21.51 -16.58 6.03
N THR A 405 -22.77 -16.98 5.84
CA THR A 405 -23.17 -18.38 5.73
C THR A 405 -22.59 -19.02 4.46
N LEU A 406 -22.61 -18.30 3.35
CA LEU A 406 -22.02 -18.74 2.08
C LEU A 406 -20.49 -18.92 2.22
N LEU A 407 -19.81 -17.96 2.84
CA LEU A 407 -18.37 -18.06 3.12
C LEU A 407 -18.01 -19.26 4.02
N SER A 408 -18.86 -19.57 5.01
CA SER A 408 -18.66 -20.72 5.89
C SER A 408 -18.79 -22.05 5.13
N GLN A 409 -19.73 -22.16 4.18
CA GLN A 409 -19.89 -23.34 3.34
C GLN A 409 -18.70 -23.55 2.40
N TRP A 410 -18.03 -22.46 2.00
CA TRP A 410 -16.86 -22.52 1.12
C TRP A 410 -15.53 -22.67 1.86
N ALA A 411 -15.51 -22.64 3.20
CA ALA A 411 -14.28 -22.51 3.99
C ALA A 411 -13.22 -23.57 3.65
N GLU A 412 -13.61 -24.83 3.50
CA GLU A 412 -12.74 -25.92 3.06
C GLU A 412 -12.08 -25.59 1.72
N PHE A 413 -12.90 -25.28 0.70
CA PHE A 413 -12.41 -24.96 -0.63
C PHE A 413 -11.52 -23.71 -0.64
N LEU A 414 -11.87 -22.67 0.11
CA LEU A 414 -11.11 -21.42 0.18
C LEU A 414 -9.72 -21.58 0.82
N SER A 415 -9.54 -22.65 1.61
CA SER A 415 -8.30 -22.99 2.31
C SER A 415 -7.35 -23.89 1.51
N LEU A 416 -7.81 -24.48 0.39
CA LEU A 416 -7.02 -25.41 -0.41
C LEU A 416 -5.73 -24.77 -0.96
N ASP A 417 -4.65 -25.55 -0.95
CA ASP A 417 -3.48 -25.27 -1.79
C ASP A 417 -3.74 -25.75 -3.21
N TYR A 418 -4.13 -24.82 -4.08
CA TYR A 418 -4.42 -25.08 -5.48
C TYR A 418 -3.20 -25.58 -6.28
N THR A 419 -1.98 -25.48 -5.75
CA THR A 419 -0.81 -26.11 -6.39
C THR A 419 -0.78 -27.62 -6.20
N GLN A 420 -1.41 -28.13 -5.13
CA GLN A 420 -1.66 -29.56 -4.89
C GLN A 420 -2.99 -30.02 -5.51
N HIS A 421 -3.94 -29.10 -5.69
CA HIS A 421 -5.24 -29.33 -6.32
C HIS A 421 -5.41 -28.55 -7.64
N PRO A 422 -4.52 -28.75 -8.63
CA PRO A 422 -4.45 -27.91 -9.83
C PRO A 422 -5.67 -28.03 -10.75
N PHE A 423 -6.56 -29.00 -10.51
CA PHE A 423 -7.73 -29.27 -11.34
C PHE A 423 -9.05 -28.97 -10.65
N ASP A 424 -9.06 -28.48 -9.41
CA ASP A 424 -10.28 -28.30 -8.62
C ASP A 424 -10.71 -26.83 -8.49
N THR A 425 -10.06 -25.93 -9.22
CA THR A 425 -10.21 -24.47 -9.10
C THR A 425 -11.58 -23.93 -9.52
N ASP A 426 -12.41 -24.70 -10.25
CA ASP A 426 -13.74 -24.30 -10.71
C ASP A 426 -14.91 -24.70 -9.79
N ARG A 427 -14.64 -25.34 -8.64
CA ARG A 427 -15.68 -25.94 -7.78
C ARG A 427 -16.81 -24.98 -7.37
N LEU A 428 -16.52 -23.69 -7.18
CA LEU A 428 -17.54 -22.72 -6.77
C LEU A 428 -18.42 -22.22 -7.91
N ALA A 429 -18.04 -22.40 -9.18
CA ALA A 429 -18.72 -21.79 -10.32
C ALA A 429 -20.26 -21.98 -10.36
N PRO A 430 -20.85 -23.13 -9.96
CA PRO A 430 -22.31 -23.31 -9.90
C PRO A 430 -23.01 -22.50 -8.81
N THR A 431 -22.29 -22.08 -7.77
CA THR A 431 -22.81 -21.38 -6.58
C THR A 431 -22.69 -19.85 -6.65
N LEU A 432 -22.00 -19.33 -7.67
CA LEU A 432 -21.77 -17.89 -7.88
C LEU A 432 -22.88 -17.34 -8.78
N HIS A 433 -23.77 -16.52 -8.23
CA HIS A 433 -24.99 -16.09 -8.92
C HIS A 433 -24.91 -14.67 -9.48
N THR A 434 -23.96 -13.88 -8.99
CA THR A 434 -23.74 -12.48 -9.38
C THR A 434 -22.38 -12.26 -10.04
N ASN A 435 -22.25 -11.18 -10.80
CA ASN A 435 -20.99 -10.80 -11.44
C ASN A 435 -19.89 -10.55 -10.40
N ASP A 436 -20.20 -9.88 -9.30
CA ASP A 436 -19.23 -9.55 -8.25
C ASP A 436 -18.67 -10.82 -7.57
N GLU A 437 -19.53 -11.80 -7.29
CA GLU A 437 -19.11 -13.10 -6.74
C GLU A 437 -18.16 -13.84 -7.69
N VAL A 438 -18.52 -13.91 -8.98
CA VAL A 438 -17.69 -14.54 -10.03
C VAL A 438 -16.33 -13.84 -10.15
N VAL A 439 -16.34 -12.51 -10.26
CA VAL A 439 -15.12 -11.72 -10.42
C VAL A 439 -14.25 -11.83 -9.18
N TRP A 440 -14.82 -11.72 -7.98
CA TRP A 440 -14.09 -11.89 -6.72
C TRP A 440 -13.39 -13.24 -6.64
N GLU A 441 -14.13 -14.33 -6.90
CA GLU A 441 -13.62 -15.68 -6.75
C GLU A 441 -12.50 -15.97 -7.74
N ILE A 442 -12.70 -15.64 -9.02
CA ILE A 442 -11.69 -15.80 -10.06
C ILE A 442 -10.41 -15.03 -9.71
N GLN A 443 -10.56 -13.81 -9.23
CA GLN A 443 -9.43 -12.98 -8.86
C GLN A 443 -8.71 -13.47 -7.61
N ARG A 444 -9.44 -14.01 -6.64
CA ARG A 444 -8.86 -14.68 -5.47
C ARG A 444 -8.02 -15.87 -5.91
N LEU A 445 -8.50 -16.69 -6.84
CA LEU A 445 -7.76 -17.81 -7.42
C LEU A 445 -6.49 -17.33 -8.13
N HIS A 446 -6.58 -16.32 -9.00
CA HIS A 446 -5.40 -15.74 -9.67
C HIS A 446 -4.36 -15.28 -8.66
N VAL A 447 -4.75 -14.51 -7.64
CA VAL A 447 -3.81 -14.01 -6.61
C VAL A 447 -3.20 -15.15 -5.81
N ARG A 448 -4.01 -16.11 -5.35
CA ARG A 448 -3.54 -17.26 -4.55
C ARG A 448 -2.53 -18.11 -5.32
N VAL A 449 -2.90 -18.55 -6.53
CA VAL A 449 -2.05 -19.41 -7.36
C VAL A 449 -0.79 -18.68 -7.80
N LEU A 450 -0.91 -17.43 -8.29
CA LEU A 450 0.27 -16.69 -8.74
C LEU A 450 1.21 -16.36 -7.58
N THR A 451 0.70 -16.07 -6.38
CA THR A 451 1.56 -15.86 -5.21
C THR A 451 2.40 -17.10 -4.91
N SER A 452 1.79 -18.29 -4.97
CA SER A 452 2.47 -19.56 -4.77
C SER A 452 3.50 -19.83 -5.88
N LEU A 453 3.10 -19.73 -7.16
CA LEU A 453 3.98 -20.02 -8.29
C LEU A 453 5.12 -19.02 -8.47
N LEU A 454 4.90 -17.75 -8.13
CA LEU A 454 5.98 -16.76 -8.11
C LEU A 454 7.05 -17.17 -7.09
N GLY A 455 6.67 -17.79 -5.96
CA GLY A 455 7.62 -18.31 -4.97
C GLY A 455 8.61 -17.25 -4.47
N GLY A 456 8.13 -16.01 -4.28
CA GLY A 456 8.95 -14.87 -3.88
C GLY A 456 9.63 -14.09 -5.02
N ARG A 457 9.56 -14.55 -6.27
CA ARG A 457 10.07 -13.83 -7.44
C ARG A 457 9.37 -12.48 -7.60
N ARG A 458 10.17 -11.41 -7.73
CA ARG A 458 9.69 -10.03 -7.89
C ARG A 458 9.99 -9.45 -9.26
N HIS A 459 10.64 -10.20 -10.14
CA HIS A 459 10.93 -9.78 -11.51
C HIS A 459 10.30 -10.76 -12.49
N ALA A 460 9.73 -10.23 -13.58
CA ALA A 460 9.15 -11.03 -14.64
C ALA A 460 9.53 -10.49 -16.03
N MET A 461 9.61 -11.38 -17.01
CA MET A 461 9.57 -11.00 -18.42
C MET A 461 8.21 -11.37 -18.99
N LEU A 462 7.47 -10.40 -19.52
CA LEU A 462 6.16 -10.63 -20.13
C LEU A 462 6.28 -10.68 -21.66
N MET A 463 6.18 -11.87 -22.24
CA MET A 463 6.43 -12.10 -23.65
C MET A 463 5.16 -12.47 -24.42
N ASP A 464 5.19 -12.21 -25.72
CA ASP A 464 4.14 -12.54 -26.68
C ASP A 464 2.78 -11.86 -26.39
N PHE A 465 2.79 -10.66 -25.81
CA PHE A 465 1.53 -9.99 -25.50
C PHE A 465 0.84 -9.38 -26.73
N ALA A 466 -0.50 -9.36 -26.71
CA ALA A 466 -1.29 -8.99 -27.88
C ALA A 466 -1.41 -7.47 -28.09
N THR A 467 -1.21 -7.03 -29.34
CA THR A 467 -1.29 -5.60 -29.76
C THR A 467 -2.14 -5.41 -31.02
N TYR A 468 -2.97 -6.39 -31.36
CA TYR A 468 -3.85 -6.40 -32.53
C TYR A 468 -5.33 -6.27 -32.14
N GLU A 469 -6.19 -5.96 -33.11
CA GLU A 469 -7.56 -5.44 -32.88
C GLU A 469 -8.59 -6.43 -32.32
N ASN A 470 -8.20 -7.66 -32.00
CA ASN A 470 -9.07 -8.55 -31.23
C ASN A 470 -9.16 -8.01 -29.81
N LYS A 471 -10.28 -7.40 -29.42
CA LYS A 471 -10.40 -6.71 -28.13
C LYS A 471 -10.16 -7.60 -26.90
N GLY A 472 -10.35 -8.91 -27.06
CA GLY A 472 -10.14 -9.89 -26.01
C GLY A 472 -8.68 -10.08 -25.62
N ASP A 473 -7.79 -10.29 -26.59
CA ASP A 473 -6.40 -10.66 -26.28
C ASP A 473 -5.62 -9.52 -25.58
N PRO A 474 -5.78 -8.24 -25.94
CA PRO A 474 -5.26 -7.13 -25.16
C PRO A 474 -5.93 -6.96 -23.79
N ALA A 475 -7.17 -7.39 -23.60
CA ALA A 475 -7.79 -7.41 -22.27
C ALA A 475 -7.13 -8.46 -21.36
N ILE A 476 -6.72 -9.61 -21.91
CA ILE A 476 -5.85 -10.59 -21.23
C ILE A 476 -4.55 -9.91 -20.82
N THR A 477 -3.90 -9.16 -21.74
CA THR A 477 -2.68 -8.40 -21.41
C THR A 477 -2.92 -7.42 -20.26
N GLY A 478 -4.04 -6.69 -20.32
CA GLY A 478 -4.50 -5.78 -19.28
C GLY A 478 -4.60 -6.45 -17.91
N GLY A 479 -5.30 -7.57 -17.83
CA GLY A 479 -5.49 -8.31 -16.59
C GLY A 479 -4.20 -8.95 -16.05
N GLN A 480 -3.33 -9.49 -16.93
CA GLN A 480 -2.01 -9.98 -16.54
C GLN A 480 -1.17 -8.87 -15.90
N VAL A 481 -1.08 -7.69 -16.52
CA VAL A 481 -0.29 -6.57 -15.98
C VAL A 481 -0.91 -6.04 -14.69
N ALA A 482 -2.24 -5.97 -14.60
CA ALA A 482 -2.92 -5.55 -13.37
C ALA A 482 -2.61 -6.50 -12.20
N LEU A 483 -2.65 -7.81 -12.43
CA LEU A 483 -2.30 -8.82 -11.42
C LEU A 483 -0.82 -8.75 -11.02
N LEU A 484 0.10 -8.62 -11.98
CA LEU A 484 1.53 -8.50 -11.69
C LEU A 484 1.84 -7.24 -10.87
N LYS A 485 1.23 -6.11 -11.22
CA LYS A 485 1.35 -4.87 -10.45
C LYS A 485 0.86 -5.05 -9.01
N ARG A 486 -0.27 -5.72 -8.82
CA ARG A 486 -0.83 -6.03 -7.49
C ARG A 486 0.08 -6.94 -6.66
N LEU A 487 0.73 -7.90 -7.30
CA LEU A 487 1.67 -8.82 -6.66
C LEU A 487 3.08 -8.21 -6.45
N ASN A 488 3.22 -6.91 -6.73
CA ASN A 488 4.48 -6.16 -6.70
C ASN A 488 5.60 -6.85 -7.51
N VAL A 489 5.23 -7.31 -8.71
CA VAL A 489 6.15 -7.93 -9.68
C VAL A 489 6.52 -6.90 -10.74
N THR A 490 7.82 -6.62 -10.86
CA THR A 490 8.37 -5.70 -11.85
C THR A 490 8.58 -6.41 -13.18
N ILE A 491 8.01 -5.86 -14.26
CA ILE A 491 8.26 -6.35 -15.61
C ILE A 491 9.59 -5.77 -16.09
N VAL A 492 10.65 -6.58 -16.12
CA VAL A 492 12.01 -6.14 -16.50
C VAL A 492 12.23 -6.13 -18.01
N PHE A 493 11.41 -6.90 -18.73
CA PHE A 493 11.39 -6.93 -20.19
C PHE A 493 10.00 -7.31 -20.68
N SER A 494 9.58 -6.77 -21.81
CA SER A 494 8.38 -7.23 -22.49
C SER A 494 8.48 -7.12 -24.01
N CYS A 495 7.82 -8.02 -24.72
CA CYS A 495 7.69 -7.96 -26.17
C CYS A 495 6.28 -8.40 -26.60
N SER A 496 5.71 -7.70 -27.56
CA SER A 496 4.45 -8.07 -28.19
C SER A 496 4.67 -9.14 -29.27
N THR A 497 3.66 -9.92 -29.65
CA THR A 497 3.76 -11.01 -30.65
C THR A 497 4.58 -10.63 -31.90
N GLY A 498 4.28 -9.49 -32.54
CA GLY A 498 5.00 -9.04 -33.74
C GLY A 498 6.41 -8.45 -33.50
N ARG A 499 6.84 -8.33 -32.24
CA ARG A 499 8.15 -7.79 -31.83
C ARG A 499 8.99 -8.78 -31.04
N CYS A 500 8.50 -9.98 -30.71
CA CYS A 500 9.29 -11.04 -30.10
C CYS A 500 10.14 -11.78 -31.16
N ASN A 501 10.98 -11.03 -31.87
CA ASN A 501 11.95 -11.56 -32.84
C ASN A 501 13.29 -11.91 -32.17
N ASP A 502 14.19 -12.53 -32.92
CA ASP A 502 15.45 -13.06 -32.37
C ASP A 502 16.33 -11.97 -31.74
N ASP A 503 16.33 -10.75 -32.28
CA ASP A 503 17.07 -9.60 -31.71
C ASP A 503 16.53 -9.20 -30.33
N ASN A 504 15.21 -9.06 -30.20
CA ASN A 504 14.59 -8.73 -28.92
C ASN A 504 14.74 -9.87 -27.90
N LEU A 505 14.68 -11.13 -28.34
CA LEU A 505 14.94 -12.29 -27.47
C LEU A 505 16.41 -12.38 -27.05
N LYS A 506 17.36 -11.97 -27.91
CA LYS A 506 18.78 -11.84 -27.55
C LYS A 506 18.96 -10.78 -26.46
N LYS A 507 18.36 -9.61 -26.63
CA LYS A 507 18.37 -8.54 -25.62
C LYS A 507 17.71 -8.97 -24.31
N ALA A 508 16.61 -9.71 -24.39
CA ALA A 508 15.96 -10.30 -23.22
C ALA A 508 16.90 -11.27 -22.49
N ARG A 509 17.65 -12.11 -23.22
CA ARG A 509 18.67 -12.98 -22.59
C ARG A 509 19.77 -12.16 -21.91
N GLU A 510 20.28 -11.12 -22.57
CA GLU A 510 21.30 -10.25 -21.96
C GLU A 510 20.82 -9.64 -20.64
N ILE A 511 19.55 -9.18 -20.59
CA ILE A 511 18.93 -8.70 -19.35
C ILE A 511 18.82 -9.83 -18.30
N SER A 512 18.45 -11.04 -18.73
CA SER A 512 18.28 -12.19 -17.83
C SER A 512 19.58 -12.61 -17.13
N ASN A 513 20.75 -12.30 -17.68
CA ASN A 513 22.05 -12.60 -17.06
C ASN A 513 22.26 -11.86 -15.72
N GLY A 514 21.51 -10.78 -15.47
CA GLY A 514 21.51 -10.08 -14.18
C GLY A 514 20.64 -10.74 -13.11
N TYR A 515 19.97 -11.85 -13.43
CA TYR A 515 19.01 -12.53 -12.56
C TYR A 515 19.29 -14.04 -12.48
N ASN A 516 18.65 -14.69 -11.50
CA ASN A 516 18.67 -16.14 -11.33
C ASN A 516 17.24 -16.72 -11.33
N SER A 517 17.13 -18.04 -11.37
CA SER A 517 15.84 -18.76 -11.44
C SER A 517 14.93 -18.56 -10.22
N THR A 518 15.45 -18.03 -9.11
CA THR A 518 14.70 -17.72 -7.88
C THR A 518 14.25 -16.26 -7.79
N SER A 519 14.74 -15.37 -8.67
CA SER A 519 14.39 -13.94 -8.70
C SER A 519 13.58 -13.53 -9.93
N LEU A 520 13.70 -14.27 -11.03
CA LEU A 520 13.05 -14.00 -12.32
C LEU A 520 12.14 -15.17 -12.75
N ILE A 521 10.99 -14.83 -13.31
CA ILE A 521 10.07 -15.76 -14.00
C ILE A 521 9.80 -15.29 -15.44
N ILE A 522 9.64 -16.23 -16.37
CA ILE A 522 9.19 -15.94 -17.72
C ILE A 522 7.69 -16.14 -17.80
N LEU A 523 6.96 -15.15 -18.28
CA LEU A 523 5.51 -15.16 -18.39
C LEU A 523 5.12 -15.04 -19.86
N LEU A 524 4.33 -15.99 -20.33
CA LEU A 524 3.82 -16.03 -21.70
C LEU A 524 2.33 -15.72 -21.69
N GLN A 525 1.91 -14.86 -22.62
CA GLN A 525 0.53 -14.44 -22.83
C GLN A 525 -0.45 -15.63 -22.87
N GLY A 526 -1.61 -15.47 -22.21
CA GLY A 526 -2.73 -16.41 -22.31
C GLY A 526 -3.57 -16.24 -23.59
N GLY A 527 -4.73 -16.87 -23.65
CA GLY A 527 -5.72 -16.67 -24.71
C GLY A 527 -6.19 -17.95 -25.39
N GLY A 528 -6.48 -17.87 -26.68
CA GLY A 528 -6.91 -19.03 -27.47
C GLY A 528 -5.94 -19.31 -28.60
N ASN A 529 -4.64 -19.41 -28.29
CA ASN A 529 -3.59 -19.52 -29.30
C ASN A 529 -2.60 -20.66 -29.01
N LEU A 530 -3.06 -21.71 -28.30
CA LEU A 530 -2.33 -22.95 -28.07
C LEU A 530 -2.89 -24.06 -28.96
N VAL A 531 -2.08 -24.56 -29.90
CA VAL A 531 -2.50 -25.48 -30.97
C VAL A 531 -3.49 -24.83 -31.95
N GLY A 532 -3.14 -24.81 -33.23
CA GLY A 532 -3.92 -24.20 -34.31
C GLY A 532 -3.42 -22.81 -34.73
N TYR A 533 -2.46 -22.24 -34.01
CA TYR A 533 -1.85 -20.94 -34.29
C TYR A 533 -0.32 -21.07 -34.35
N SER A 534 0.18 -21.60 -35.46
CA SER A 534 1.59 -22.01 -35.61
C SER A 534 2.60 -20.91 -35.29
N ILE A 535 2.34 -19.68 -35.68
CA ILE A 535 3.23 -18.54 -35.42
C ILE A 535 3.43 -18.34 -33.91
N ALA A 536 2.36 -18.43 -33.11
CA ALA A 536 2.45 -18.24 -31.67
C ALA A 536 3.24 -19.38 -31.00
N ASP A 537 2.99 -20.63 -31.40
CA ASP A 537 3.70 -21.80 -30.87
C ASP A 537 5.19 -21.79 -31.25
N ILE A 538 5.56 -21.34 -32.46
CA ILE A 538 6.96 -21.17 -32.89
C ILE A 538 7.67 -20.09 -32.06
N ILE A 539 7.01 -18.97 -31.78
CA ILE A 539 7.59 -17.92 -30.91
C ILE A 539 7.83 -18.48 -29.50
N ARG A 540 6.89 -19.27 -28.97
CA ARG A 540 7.05 -19.91 -27.65
C ARG A 540 8.16 -20.96 -27.64
N GLU A 541 8.30 -21.76 -28.68
CA GLU A 541 9.43 -22.70 -28.83
C GLU A 541 10.76 -21.95 -28.73
N LYS A 542 10.91 -20.83 -29.45
CA LYS A 542 12.11 -19.98 -29.37
C LYS A 542 12.35 -19.45 -27.95
N ILE A 543 11.32 -18.98 -27.26
CA ILE A 543 11.43 -18.48 -25.89
C ILE A 543 11.84 -19.61 -24.93
N LEU A 544 11.15 -20.74 -24.96
CA LEU A 544 11.44 -21.89 -24.09
C LEU A 544 12.87 -22.40 -24.28
N ASN A 545 13.35 -22.47 -25.53
CA ASN A 545 14.72 -22.89 -25.83
C ASN A 545 15.77 -21.85 -25.40
N ARG A 546 15.41 -20.57 -25.31
CA ARG A 546 16.33 -19.49 -24.93
C ARG A 546 16.44 -19.29 -23.42
N PHE A 547 15.40 -19.66 -22.67
CA PHE A 547 15.33 -19.51 -21.21
C PHE A 547 15.08 -20.85 -20.49
N PRO A 548 15.87 -21.91 -20.75
CA PRO A 548 15.64 -23.23 -20.13
C PRO A 548 15.84 -23.20 -18.61
N ASP A 549 16.68 -22.28 -18.14
CA ASP A 549 17.10 -22.15 -16.73
C ASP A 549 16.04 -21.45 -15.85
N PHE A 550 15.06 -20.79 -16.46
CA PHE A 550 14.07 -19.98 -15.74
C PHE A 550 12.70 -20.67 -15.73
N PRO A 551 11.99 -20.64 -14.59
CA PRO A 551 10.62 -21.11 -14.56
C PRO A 551 9.78 -20.28 -15.53
N THR A 552 8.95 -20.96 -16.30
CA THR A 552 8.10 -20.36 -17.32
C THR A 552 6.65 -20.70 -17.03
N LEU A 553 5.80 -19.68 -17.02
CA LEU A 553 4.35 -19.81 -16.90
C LEU A 553 3.69 -19.38 -18.22
N LEU A 554 2.98 -20.31 -18.85
CA LEU A 554 2.04 -20.00 -19.93
C LEU A 554 0.67 -19.77 -19.31
N PHE A 555 0.21 -18.51 -19.34
CA PHE A 555 -1.09 -18.12 -18.80
C PHE A 555 -2.25 -18.80 -19.55
N SER A 556 -3.46 -18.68 -18.99
CA SER A 556 -4.61 -19.53 -19.31
C SER A 556 -4.93 -19.60 -20.80
N GLN A 557 -4.82 -20.81 -21.37
CA GLN A 557 -5.02 -21.11 -22.78
C GLN A 557 -6.32 -21.89 -23.02
N SER A 558 -6.94 -21.68 -24.18
CA SER A 558 -7.77 -22.70 -24.82
C SER A 558 -6.99 -23.45 -25.88
N ILE A 559 -7.26 -24.75 -25.99
CA ILE A 559 -6.73 -25.60 -27.05
C ILE A 559 -7.77 -25.73 -28.16
N TRP A 560 -7.37 -25.44 -29.39
CA TRP A 560 -8.25 -25.59 -30.55
C TRP A 560 -7.75 -26.71 -31.47
N LEU A 561 -8.54 -27.77 -31.61
CA LEU A 561 -8.26 -28.90 -32.50
C LEU A 561 -9.26 -28.95 -33.64
N HIS A 562 -8.76 -29.02 -34.87
CA HIS A 562 -9.57 -29.27 -36.06
C HIS A 562 -8.82 -30.21 -36.99
N LYS A 563 -9.52 -30.88 -37.91
CA LYS A 563 -8.94 -31.93 -38.78
C LYS A 563 -7.67 -31.46 -39.53
N GLY A 564 -7.57 -30.17 -39.82
CA GLY A 564 -6.44 -29.57 -40.52
C GLY A 564 -5.19 -29.28 -39.69
N ASN A 565 -5.22 -29.37 -38.35
CA ASN A 565 -4.07 -29.00 -37.50
C ASN A 565 -3.36 -30.18 -36.82
N GLN A 566 -3.61 -31.42 -37.26
CA GLN A 566 -2.99 -32.62 -36.68
C GLN A 566 -1.45 -32.61 -36.78
N ALA A 567 -0.90 -32.15 -37.90
CA ALA A 567 0.55 -32.02 -38.07
C ALA A 567 1.15 -30.99 -37.10
N HIS A 568 0.47 -29.85 -36.92
CA HIS A 568 0.86 -28.82 -35.98
C HIS A 568 0.73 -29.28 -34.51
N LEU A 569 -0.28 -30.10 -34.20
CA LEU A 569 -0.41 -30.73 -32.88
C LEU A 569 0.82 -31.61 -32.57
N ASN A 570 1.31 -32.40 -33.52
CA ASN A 570 2.53 -33.19 -33.30
C ASN A 570 3.72 -32.30 -32.95
N LYS A 571 3.89 -31.17 -33.64
CA LYS A 571 4.93 -30.19 -33.30
C LYS A 571 4.73 -29.60 -31.90
N CYS A 572 3.49 -29.28 -31.51
CA CYS A 572 3.19 -28.80 -30.15
C CYS A 572 3.55 -29.83 -29.08
N ARG A 573 3.44 -31.15 -29.36
CA ARG A 573 3.87 -32.18 -28.41
C ARG A 573 5.37 -32.10 -28.13
N GLU A 574 6.19 -31.84 -29.14
CA GLU A 574 7.64 -31.65 -28.98
C GLU A 574 7.95 -30.40 -28.13
N ILE A 575 7.19 -29.32 -28.34
CA ILE A 575 7.41 -28.04 -27.66
C ILE A 575 7.00 -28.11 -26.18
N TYR A 576 5.87 -28.75 -25.88
CA TYR A 576 5.23 -28.62 -24.57
C TYR A 576 5.26 -29.87 -23.69
N SER A 577 5.61 -31.06 -24.21
CA SER A 577 5.67 -32.27 -23.38
C SER A 577 7.00 -32.37 -22.62
N HIS A 578 6.97 -32.98 -21.44
CA HIS A 578 8.15 -33.23 -20.60
C HIS A 578 8.98 -31.97 -20.30
N LYS A 579 8.31 -30.84 -20.02
CA LYS A 579 8.94 -29.57 -19.68
C LYS A 579 8.79 -29.29 -18.18
N GLU A 580 9.79 -29.67 -17.38
CA GLU A 580 9.74 -29.54 -15.92
C GLU A 580 9.60 -28.10 -15.41
N ASN A 581 10.23 -27.16 -16.12
CA ASN A 581 10.22 -25.73 -15.81
C ASN A 581 9.03 -24.98 -16.43
N LEU A 582 8.14 -25.68 -17.15
CA LEU A 582 6.96 -25.08 -17.75
C LEU A 582 5.71 -25.45 -16.95
N THR A 583 4.93 -24.43 -16.60
CA THR A 583 3.55 -24.59 -16.13
C THR A 583 2.60 -24.00 -17.15
N ILE A 584 1.56 -24.74 -17.53
CA ILE A 584 0.55 -24.31 -18.48
C ILE A 584 -0.79 -24.19 -17.77
N PHE A 585 -1.40 -23.01 -17.86
CA PHE A 585 -2.76 -22.78 -17.40
C PHE A 585 -3.74 -23.08 -18.54
N LEU A 586 -4.82 -23.79 -18.24
CA LEU A 586 -5.91 -24.10 -19.16
C LEU A 586 -7.18 -23.46 -18.64
N ARG A 587 -7.88 -22.72 -19.50
CA ARG A 587 -9.01 -21.88 -19.07
C ARG A 587 -10.37 -22.56 -19.07
N ASP A 588 -10.44 -23.83 -19.43
CA ASP A 588 -11.69 -24.59 -19.44
C ASP A 588 -11.42 -26.10 -19.39
N ARG A 589 -12.39 -26.88 -18.90
CA ARG A 589 -12.25 -28.32 -18.69
C ARG A 589 -11.95 -29.10 -19.98
N GLN A 590 -12.51 -28.68 -21.11
CA GLN A 590 -12.23 -29.32 -22.41
C GLN A 590 -10.76 -29.12 -22.81
N SER A 591 -10.25 -27.90 -22.70
CA SER A 591 -8.84 -27.59 -22.95
C SER A 591 -7.89 -28.33 -21.99
N LEU A 592 -8.28 -28.46 -20.71
CA LEU A 592 -7.54 -29.26 -19.74
C LEU A 592 -7.43 -30.73 -20.16
N GLY A 593 -8.55 -31.37 -20.52
CA GLY A 593 -8.54 -32.76 -20.96
C GLY A 593 -7.69 -33.00 -22.22
N LEU A 594 -7.71 -32.05 -23.15
CA LEU A 594 -6.84 -32.09 -24.34
C LEU A 594 -5.35 -31.93 -23.97
N ALA A 595 -5.03 -31.01 -23.05
CA ALA A 595 -3.67 -30.79 -22.59
C ALA A 595 -3.11 -32.03 -21.87
N GLN A 596 -3.90 -32.64 -20.97
CA GLN A 596 -3.51 -33.87 -20.27
C GLN A 596 -3.23 -35.02 -21.22
N LYS A 597 -4.01 -35.14 -22.31
CA LYS A 597 -3.82 -36.16 -23.33
C LYS A 597 -2.57 -35.92 -24.19
N HIS A 598 -2.24 -34.67 -24.49
CA HIS A 598 -1.24 -34.34 -25.51
C HIS A 598 0.08 -33.81 -24.99
N PHE A 599 0.14 -33.28 -23.77
CA PHE A 599 1.34 -32.69 -23.17
C PHE A 599 1.71 -33.39 -21.86
N PRO A 600 2.01 -34.71 -21.89
CA PRO A 600 2.38 -35.44 -20.68
C PRO A 600 3.70 -34.93 -20.10
N GLY A 601 3.88 -35.09 -18.79
CA GLY A 601 5.12 -34.71 -18.10
C GLY A 601 5.35 -33.20 -17.95
N THR A 602 4.36 -32.37 -18.24
CA THR A 602 4.39 -30.92 -18.03
C THR A 602 3.34 -30.53 -17.01
N LYS A 603 3.63 -29.52 -16.18
CA LYS A 603 2.70 -29.09 -15.12
C LYS A 603 1.51 -28.38 -15.76
N LEU A 604 0.31 -28.90 -15.53
CA LEU A 604 -0.95 -28.34 -16.04
C LEU A 604 -1.81 -27.88 -14.88
N MET A 605 -2.49 -26.74 -15.03
CA MET A 605 -3.45 -26.26 -14.04
C MET A 605 -4.69 -25.73 -14.74
N LEU A 606 -5.86 -26.02 -14.18
CA LEU A 606 -7.11 -25.36 -14.55
C LEU A 606 -7.11 -23.97 -13.91
N MET A 607 -7.14 -22.92 -14.72
CA MET A 607 -7.08 -21.54 -14.22
C MET A 607 -7.92 -20.62 -15.09
N PRO A 608 -8.69 -19.69 -14.50
CA PRO A 608 -9.58 -18.82 -15.25
C PRO A 608 -8.80 -17.87 -16.17
N ASP A 609 -9.50 -17.32 -17.16
CA ASP A 609 -8.93 -16.40 -18.14
C ASP A 609 -8.35 -15.14 -17.48
N MET A 610 -7.16 -14.71 -17.91
CA MET A 610 -6.45 -13.60 -17.26
C MET A 610 -7.11 -12.24 -17.45
N ALA A 611 -8.05 -12.06 -18.38
CA ALA A 611 -8.80 -10.82 -18.52
C ALA A 611 -9.57 -10.44 -17.23
N PHE A 612 -9.95 -11.43 -16.42
CA PHE A 612 -10.53 -11.17 -15.09
C PHE A 612 -9.57 -10.49 -14.12
N GLY A 613 -8.27 -10.46 -14.40
CA GLY A 613 -7.30 -9.65 -13.66
C GLY A 613 -7.60 -8.14 -13.68
N LEU A 614 -8.44 -7.67 -14.62
CA LEU A 614 -8.97 -6.31 -14.62
C LEU A 614 -9.92 -6.07 -13.44
N GLY A 615 -10.79 -7.02 -13.12
CA GLY A 615 -11.82 -6.86 -12.08
C GLY A 615 -13.07 -6.15 -12.53
N CYS A 616 -13.93 -5.82 -11.57
CA CYS A 616 -15.17 -5.13 -11.88
C CYS A 616 -14.84 -3.77 -12.51
N VAL A 617 -15.37 -3.54 -13.71
CA VAL A 617 -15.18 -2.31 -14.47
C VAL A 617 -16.46 -1.50 -14.34
N PRO A 618 -16.42 -0.31 -13.71
CA PRO A 618 -17.60 0.54 -13.63
C PRO A 618 -18.01 1.04 -15.01
N ARG A 619 -19.31 1.26 -15.20
CA ARG A 619 -19.80 1.90 -16.42
C ARG A 619 -19.37 3.36 -16.46
N THR A 620 -18.80 3.78 -17.57
CA THR A 620 -18.34 5.15 -17.83
C THR A 620 -19.27 5.91 -18.77
N MET A 621 -20.26 5.23 -19.38
CA MET A 621 -21.25 5.86 -20.27
C MET A 621 -22.63 5.21 -20.17
N PRO A 622 -23.71 6.00 -20.41
CA PRO A 622 -25.04 5.45 -20.56
C PRO A 622 -25.14 4.61 -21.84
N PRO A 623 -25.97 3.56 -21.85
CA PRO A 623 -26.26 2.81 -23.08
C PRO A 623 -26.96 3.71 -24.10
N THR A 624 -26.65 3.50 -25.37
CA THR A 624 -27.25 4.20 -26.53
C THR A 624 -28.10 3.27 -27.40
N LEU A 625 -28.04 1.96 -27.13
CA LEU A 625 -28.72 0.90 -27.85
C LEU A 625 -29.33 -0.07 -26.84
N ASP A 626 -30.44 -0.69 -27.19
CA ASP A 626 -31.02 -1.78 -26.42
C ASP A 626 -30.10 -3.00 -26.49
N ILE A 627 -29.69 -3.38 -27.70
CA ILE A 627 -28.87 -4.57 -27.92
C ILE A 627 -27.60 -4.24 -28.72
N VAL A 628 -26.45 -4.67 -28.20
CA VAL A 628 -25.21 -4.76 -28.96
C VAL A 628 -24.95 -6.23 -29.28
N TRP A 629 -25.10 -6.60 -30.55
CA TRP A 629 -24.85 -7.94 -31.05
C TRP A 629 -23.48 -8.01 -31.72
N ILE A 630 -22.52 -8.60 -31.00
CA ILE A 630 -21.21 -8.92 -31.55
C ILE A 630 -21.29 -10.25 -32.28
N LYS A 631 -21.25 -10.17 -33.61
CA LYS A 631 -21.25 -11.34 -34.48
C LYS A 631 -19.89 -11.52 -35.13
N ARG A 632 -19.28 -12.70 -34.96
CA ARG A 632 -18.01 -13.04 -35.61
C ARG A 632 -18.16 -13.13 -37.12
N SER A 633 -17.09 -12.74 -37.80
CA SER A 633 -16.94 -12.86 -39.26
C SER A 633 -15.84 -13.86 -39.67
N ASP A 634 -15.18 -14.53 -38.73
CA ASP A 634 -14.05 -15.44 -38.96
C ASP A 634 -14.45 -16.93 -38.84
N ASN A 635 -13.49 -17.83 -39.06
CA ASN A 635 -13.69 -19.29 -39.06
C ASN A 635 -14.13 -19.87 -37.70
N GLU A 636 -14.10 -19.09 -36.62
CA GLU A 636 -14.63 -19.50 -35.31
C GLU A 636 -16.15 -19.28 -35.20
N SER A 637 -16.77 -18.56 -36.14
CA SER A 637 -18.22 -18.34 -36.17
C SER A 637 -18.98 -19.64 -36.41
N SER A 638 -20.10 -19.84 -35.71
CA SER A 638 -21.05 -20.93 -35.97
C SER A 638 -21.92 -20.72 -37.21
N GLY A 639 -21.80 -19.57 -37.89
CA GLY A 639 -22.56 -19.31 -39.12
C GLY A 639 -24.07 -19.12 -38.90
N TYR A 640 -24.52 -18.85 -37.67
CA TYR A 640 -25.92 -18.58 -37.38
C TYR A 640 -26.44 -17.34 -38.14
N LYS A 641 -27.73 -17.37 -38.46
CA LYS A 641 -28.42 -16.25 -39.10
C LYS A 641 -28.89 -15.26 -38.04
N VAL A 642 -28.84 -13.98 -38.39
CA VAL A 642 -29.44 -12.93 -37.58
C VAL A 642 -30.89 -12.81 -38.05
N PRO A 643 -31.88 -12.99 -37.16
CA PRO A 643 -33.29 -12.86 -37.50
C PRO A 643 -33.65 -11.41 -37.85
N GLU A 644 -34.85 -11.21 -38.37
CA GLU A 644 -35.38 -9.86 -38.56
C GLU A 644 -35.52 -9.15 -37.21
N ILE A 645 -35.01 -7.93 -37.14
CA ILE A 645 -34.96 -7.14 -35.91
C ILE A 645 -36.26 -6.32 -35.81
N PRO A 646 -37.04 -6.47 -34.73
CA PRO A 646 -38.23 -5.66 -34.48
C PRO A 646 -37.94 -4.16 -34.54
N THR A 647 -38.83 -3.38 -35.18
CA THR A 647 -38.65 -1.92 -35.38
C THR A 647 -38.67 -1.10 -34.08
N ASN A 648 -39.19 -1.66 -33.00
CA ASN A 648 -39.22 -1.05 -31.67
C ASN A 648 -37.91 -1.25 -30.88
N LEU A 649 -36.91 -1.97 -31.43
CA LEU A 649 -35.63 -2.23 -30.77
C LEU A 649 -34.47 -1.51 -31.46
N SER A 650 -33.65 -0.81 -30.67
CA SER A 650 -32.40 -0.24 -31.15
C SER A 650 -31.26 -1.26 -31.04
N VAL A 651 -30.88 -1.86 -32.18
CA VAL A 651 -29.90 -2.95 -32.23
C VAL A 651 -28.74 -2.62 -33.15
N TYR A 652 -27.51 -2.81 -32.66
CA TYR A 652 -26.32 -2.85 -33.50
C TYR A 652 -25.88 -4.30 -33.74
N VAL A 653 -25.65 -4.67 -35.00
CA VAL A 653 -25.09 -5.98 -35.37
C VAL A 653 -23.78 -5.78 -36.11
N GLY A 654 -22.70 -6.38 -35.61
CA GLY A 654 -21.43 -6.36 -36.33
C GLY A 654 -20.26 -6.91 -35.53
N ASP A 655 -19.10 -6.98 -36.17
CA ASP A 655 -17.87 -7.43 -35.53
C ASP A 655 -17.07 -6.25 -34.98
N TRP A 656 -16.66 -6.33 -33.71
CA TRP A 656 -15.83 -5.31 -33.07
C TRP A 656 -14.40 -5.20 -33.65
N LEU A 657 -13.99 -6.13 -34.53
CA LEU A 657 -12.72 -6.06 -35.25
C LEU A 657 -12.68 -4.90 -36.25
N LYS A 658 -13.87 -4.47 -36.72
CA LYS A 658 -14.04 -3.30 -37.59
C LYS A 658 -13.92 -1.99 -36.81
N TRP A 659 -14.11 -2.02 -35.50
CA TRP A 659 -13.97 -0.88 -34.62
C TRP A 659 -12.49 -0.67 -34.27
N LYS A 660 -11.82 0.23 -35.01
CA LYS A 660 -10.37 0.45 -34.90
C LYS A 660 -10.00 1.31 -33.70
N THR A 661 -8.81 1.06 -33.17
CA THR A 661 -8.24 1.77 -32.02
C THR A 661 -6.99 2.52 -32.45
N ASN A 662 -6.84 3.75 -31.99
CA ASN A 662 -5.60 4.49 -32.19
C ASN A 662 -4.44 3.81 -31.46
N LYS A 663 -3.26 3.79 -32.09
CA LYS A 663 -2.05 3.22 -31.47
C LYS A 663 -1.53 4.16 -30.37
N GLY A 664 -1.11 3.57 -29.26
CA GLY A 664 -0.42 4.29 -28.18
C GLY A 664 1.05 4.56 -28.52
N LYS A 665 1.76 5.27 -27.64
CA LYS A 665 3.20 5.53 -27.78
C LYS A 665 4.03 4.26 -27.64
N THR A 666 3.57 3.32 -26.81
CA THR A 666 4.22 2.02 -26.61
C THR A 666 3.31 0.86 -27.05
N PRO A 667 3.88 -0.33 -27.35
CA PRO A 667 3.07 -1.52 -27.60
C PRO A 667 2.16 -1.86 -26.42
N MET A 668 2.64 -1.72 -25.18
CA MET A 668 1.84 -1.97 -23.98
C MET A 668 0.65 -1.01 -23.86
N GLU A 669 0.88 0.28 -24.08
CA GLU A 669 -0.18 1.29 -24.11
C GLU A 669 -1.21 1.00 -25.22
N THR A 670 -0.75 0.56 -26.39
CA THR A 670 -1.63 0.13 -27.48
C THR A 670 -2.55 -1.01 -27.02
N SER A 671 -2.02 -2.00 -26.30
CA SER A 671 -2.84 -3.09 -25.74
C SER A 671 -3.93 -2.56 -24.79
N PHE A 672 -3.58 -1.66 -23.88
CA PHE A 672 -4.55 -1.08 -22.94
C PHE A 672 -5.63 -0.26 -23.64
N LEU A 673 -5.26 0.54 -24.65
CA LEU A 673 -6.22 1.30 -25.44
C LEU A 673 -7.19 0.37 -26.18
N ILE A 674 -6.70 -0.74 -26.76
CA ILE A 674 -7.56 -1.71 -27.46
C ILE A 674 -8.52 -2.38 -26.47
N ALA A 675 -8.05 -2.79 -25.29
CA ALA A 675 -8.89 -3.37 -24.25
C ALA A 675 -9.99 -2.38 -23.79
N PHE A 676 -9.61 -1.13 -23.52
CA PHE A 676 -10.54 -0.07 -23.14
C PHE A 676 -11.59 0.21 -24.22
N ASN A 677 -11.19 0.18 -25.49
CA ASN A 677 -12.09 0.38 -26.62
C ASN A 677 -13.11 -0.78 -26.72
N GLY A 678 -12.70 -2.02 -26.40
CA GLY A 678 -13.60 -3.17 -26.29
C GLY A 678 -14.64 -3.02 -25.18
N LEU A 679 -14.20 -2.60 -23.99
CA LEU A 679 -15.11 -2.30 -22.87
C LEU A 679 -16.10 -1.18 -23.23
N SER A 680 -15.61 -0.09 -23.86
CA SER A 680 -16.44 1.03 -24.29
C SER A 680 -17.46 0.60 -25.36
N PHE A 681 -17.08 -0.28 -26.27
CA PHE A 681 -17.96 -0.80 -27.31
C PHE A 681 -19.16 -1.56 -26.72
N LEU A 682 -18.92 -2.41 -25.71
CA LEU A 682 -19.97 -3.19 -25.05
C LEU A 682 -20.95 -2.33 -24.26
N GLN A 683 -20.45 -1.27 -23.61
CA GLN A 683 -21.26 -0.36 -22.79
C GLN A 683 -22.33 0.41 -23.57
N ARG A 684 -22.27 0.43 -24.90
CA ARG A 684 -23.32 1.02 -25.75
C ARG A 684 -24.63 0.27 -25.64
N GLY A 685 -24.61 -1.02 -25.29
CA GLY A 685 -25.81 -1.85 -25.13
C GLY A 685 -26.34 -1.87 -23.69
N ARG A 686 -27.66 -2.02 -23.55
CA ARG A 686 -28.29 -2.47 -22.30
C ARG A 686 -28.10 -3.97 -22.12
N VAL A 687 -28.22 -4.73 -23.20
CA VAL A 687 -27.93 -6.16 -23.29
C VAL A 687 -26.92 -6.42 -24.41
N VAL A 688 -26.08 -7.45 -24.24
CA VAL A 688 -25.12 -7.90 -25.27
C VAL A 688 -25.51 -9.27 -25.79
N ILE A 689 -25.42 -9.50 -27.10
CA ILE A 689 -25.45 -10.84 -27.70
C ILE A 689 -24.07 -11.11 -28.28
N THR A 690 -23.47 -12.26 -28.01
CA THR A 690 -22.13 -12.55 -28.52
C THR A 690 -21.82 -14.03 -28.71
N ASP A 691 -21.08 -14.31 -29.78
CA ASP A 691 -20.41 -15.59 -30.08
C ASP A 691 -18.88 -15.50 -29.81
N ARG A 692 -18.44 -14.46 -29.09
CA ARG A 692 -17.05 -14.29 -28.66
C ARG A 692 -16.91 -14.55 -27.17
N LEU A 693 -15.96 -15.40 -26.79
CA LEU A 693 -15.65 -15.65 -25.37
C LEU A 693 -15.27 -14.36 -24.61
N HIS A 694 -14.56 -13.42 -25.22
CA HIS A 694 -14.27 -12.15 -24.56
C HIS A 694 -15.45 -11.18 -24.57
N GLY A 695 -16.43 -11.36 -25.46
CA GLY A 695 -17.71 -10.68 -25.32
C GLY A 695 -18.40 -11.10 -24.03
N HIS A 696 -18.37 -12.41 -23.70
CA HIS A 696 -18.83 -12.94 -22.41
C HIS A 696 -18.05 -12.33 -21.24
N ILE A 697 -16.73 -12.55 -21.20
CA ILE A 697 -15.90 -12.16 -20.05
C ILE A 697 -15.99 -10.65 -19.78
N LEU A 698 -15.84 -9.81 -20.80
CA LEU A 698 -15.90 -8.36 -20.60
C LEU A 698 -17.30 -7.88 -20.19
N SER A 699 -18.38 -8.54 -20.65
CA SER A 699 -19.74 -8.26 -20.16
C SER A 699 -19.92 -8.66 -18.70
N VAL A 700 -19.26 -9.76 -18.26
CA VAL A 700 -19.21 -10.14 -16.85
C VAL A 700 -18.53 -9.04 -16.02
N LEU A 701 -17.37 -8.55 -16.46
CA LEU A 701 -16.64 -7.48 -15.76
C LEU A 701 -17.43 -6.16 -15.68
N LEU A 702 -18.24 -5.85 -16.69
CA LEU A 702 -19.07 -4.65 -16.76
C LEU A 702 -20.43 -4.77 -16.05
N GLY A 703 -20.80 -5.97 -15.59
CA GLY A 703 -22.14 -6.21 -15.03
C GLY A 703 -23.27 -6.12 -16.06
N ILE A 704 -22.98 -6.32 -17.36
CA ILE A 704 -23.98 -6.20 -18.44
C ILE A 704 -24.67 -7.55 -18.65
N PRO A 705 -26.01 -7.65 -18.59
CA PRO A 705 -26.73 -8.87 -18.95
C PRO A 705 -26.49 -9.25 -20.41
N HIS A 706 -26.32 -10.53 -20.70
CA HIS A 706 -25.91 -10.93 -22.05
C HIS A 706 -26.28 -12.37 -22.44
N VAL A 707 -26.41 -12.60 -23.74
CA VAL A 707 -26.69 -13.90 -24.34
C VAL A 707 -25.44 -14.41 -25.08
N LEU A 708 -25.11 -15.67 -24.86
CA LEU A 708 -24.03 -16.39 -25.51
C LEU A 708 -24.60 -17.28 -26.60
N ILE A 709 -24.07 -17.15 -27.82
CA ILE A 709 -24.36 -18.09 -28.90
C ILE A 709 -23.17 -19.03 -29.03
N ASP A 710 -23.38 -20.31 -28.75
CA ASP A 710 -22.28 -21.26 -28.78
C ASP A 710 -21.79 -21.54 -30.21
N ASN A 711 -20.61 -22.17 -30.31
CA ASN A 711 -19.97 -22.48 -31.59
C ASN A 711 -19.79 -23.98 -31.83
N PRO A 712 -20.85 -24.72 -32.22
CA PRO A 712 -20.72 -26.13 -32.62
C PRO A 712 -19.73 -26.30 -33.78
N PRO A 713 -18.97 -27.41 -33.84
CA PRO A 713 -18.93 -28.52 -32.88
C PRO A 713 -17.94 -28.27 -31.71
N TYR A 714 -17.40 -27.07 -31.56
CA TYR A 714 -16.30 -26.78 -30.63
C TYR A 714 -16.75 -26.47 -29.21
N PHE A 715 -17.96 -25.91 -29.04
CA PHE A 715 -18.60 -25.66 -27.75
C PHE A 715 -17.73 -24.86 -26.76
N LYS A 716 -16.97 -23.89 -27.28
CA LYS A 716 -15.97 -23.14 -26.52
C LYS A 716 -16.61 -22.26 -25.47
N LEU A 717 -17.74 -21.62 -25.78
CA LEU A 717 -18.42 -20.71 -24.86
C LEU A 717 -19.09 -21.50 -23.73
N SER A 718 -19.74 -22.63 -24.03
CA SER A 718 -20.31 -23.49 -23.00
C SER A 718 -19.27 -24.20 -22.14
N SER A 719 -18.11 -24.59 -22.70
CA SER A 719 -16.99 -25.13 -21.92
C SER A 719 -16.54 -24.12 -20.87
N PHE A 720 -16.25 -22.87 -21.28
CA PHE A 720 -15.85 -21.82 -20.35
C PHE A 720 -16.94 -21.48 -19.33
N ARG A 721 -18.19 -21.32 -19.78
CA ARG A 721 -19.32 -21.01 -18.90
C ARG A 721 -19.48 -22.05 -17.81
N ARG A 722 -19.43 -23.34 -18.16
CA ARG A 722 -19.53 -24.43 -17.18
C ARG A 722 -18.39 -24.40 -16.15
N SER A 723 -17.18 -24.04 -16.59
CA SER A 723 -16.03 -23.93 -15.69
C SER A 723 -16.06 -22.71 -14.78
N TRP A 724 -16.62 -21.56 -15.17
CA TRP A 724 -16.38 -20.34 -14.37
C TRP A 724 -17.62 -19.50 -14.07
N THR A 725 -18.67 -19.62 -14.86
CA THR A 725 -19.84 -18.73 -14.79
C THR A 725 -21.16 -19.50 -14.83
N ALA A 726 -21.14 -20.76 -14.37
CA ALA A 726 -22.26 -21.68 -14.47
C ALA A 726 -23.49 -21.20 -13.67
N GLY A 727 -23.28 -20.63 -12.48
CA GLY A 727 -24.34 -20.10 -11.62
C GLY A 727 -24.84 -18.71 -12.01
N LEU A 728 -24.20 -18.03 -12.97
CA LEU A 728 -24.46 -16.63 -13.26
C LEU A 728 -25.86 -16.41 -13.86
N SER A 729 -26.67 -15.60 -13.17
CA SER A 729 -28.12 -15.46 -13.40
C SER A 729 -28.53 -14.51 -14.53
N ASN A 730 -27.62 -13.61 -14.96
CA ASN A 730 -27.85 -12.63 -16.02
C ASN A 730 -27.19 -13.01 -17.36
N THR A 731 -26.89 -14.30 -17.52
CA THR A 731 -26.32 -14.85 -18.75
C THR A 731 -27.09 -16.06 -19.21
N VAL A 732 -27.45 -16.10 -20.49
CA VAL A 732 -28.15 -17.22 -21.13
C VAL A 732 -27.29 -17.78 -22.26
N LEU A 733 -27.31 -19.10 -22.44
CA LEU A 733 -26.61 -19.79 -23.54
C LEU A 733 -27.65 -20.34 -24.50
N VAL A 734 -27.48 -20.06 -25.80
CA VAL A 734 -28.36 -20.48 -26.89
C VAL A 734 -27.54 -20.99 -28.07
N THR A 735 -28.21 -21.51 -29.11
CA THR A 735 -27.54 -22.03 -30.32
C THR A 735 -27.93 -21.33 -31.60
N THR A 736 -29.08 -20.64 -31.63
CA THR A 736 -29.60 -19.95 -32.83
C THR A 736 -29.69 -18.43 -32.61
N GLY A 737 -29.78 -17.67 -33.70
CA GLY A 737 -29.94 -16.22 -33.63
C GLY A 737 -31.34 -15.81 -33.20
N GLU A 738 -32.35 -16.59 -33.58
CA GLU A 738 -33.75 -16.43 -33.18
C GLU A 738 -33.89 -16.51 -31.66
N GLU A 739 -33.41 -17.60 -31.05
CA GLU A 739 -33.37 -17.78 -29.60
C GLU A 739 -32.57 -16.66 -28.92
N ALA A 740 -31.45 -16.24 -29.53
CA ALA A 740 -30.61 -15.20 -28.96
C ALA A 740 -31.35 -13.86 -28.84
N LEU A 741 -32.10 -13.50 -29.87
CA LEU A 741 -32.88 -12.27 -29.89
C LEU A 741 -34.08 -12.35 -28.91
N GLU A 742 -34.74 -13.49 -28.81
CA GLU A 742 -35.82 -13.71 -27.84
C GLU A 742 -35.30 -13.58 -26.40
N GLN A 743 -34.22 -14.28 -26.06
CA GLN A 743 -33.63 -14.24 -24.72
C GLN A 743 -33.07 -12.86 -24.38
N ALA A 744 -32.51 -12.14 -25.36
CA ALA A 744 -32.06 -10.77 -25.15
C ALA A 744 -33.23 -9.81 -24.82
N GLN A 745 -34.39 -9.98 -25.45
CA GLN A 745 -35.60 -9.22 -25.10
C GLN A 745 -36.10 -9.55 -23.70
N GLN A 746 -36.07 -10.82 -23.29
CA GLN A 746 -36.42 -11.21 -21.92
C GLN A 746 -35.45 -10.59 -20.89
N LEU A 747 -34.15 -10.55 -21.18
CA LEU A 747 -33.17 -9.87 -20.33
C LEU A 747 -33.39 -8.35 -20.30
N LEU A 748 -33.75 -7.72 -21.42
CA LEU A 748 -34.08 -6.29 -21.46
C LEU A 748 -35.26 -5.96 -20.54
N GLN A 749 -36.33 -6.76 -20.59
CA GLN A 749 -37.49 -6.60 -19.72
C GLN A 749 -37.13 -6.83 -18.26
N ARG A 750 -36.36 -7.88 -17.95
CA ARG A 750 -35.98 -8.23 -16.58
C ARG A 750 -35.09 -7.18 -15.92
N TYR A 751 -34.19 -6.57 -16.69
CA TYR A 751 -33.18 -5.65 -16.17
C TYR A 751 -33.41 -4.19 -16.61
N GLU A 752 -34.65 -3.84 -16.97
CA GLU A 752 -35.01 -2.55 -17.57
C GLU A 752 -34.56 -1.35 -16.72
N SER A 753 -34.66 -1.47 -15.39
CA SER A 753 -34.34 -0.45 -14.38
C SER A 753 -33.04 -0.71 -13.60
N SER A 754 -32.32 -1.80 -13.86
CA SER A 754 -31.31 -2.35 -12.95
C SER A 754 -29.90 -2.47 -13.56
N LEU A 755 -29.56 -1.63 -14.53
CA LEU A 755 -28.17 -1.58 -15.02
C LEU A 755 -27.27 -0.99 -13.92
N PRO A 756 -26.01 -1.46 -13.78
CA PRO A 756 -25.06 -0.88 -12.83
C PRO A 756 -24.96 0.64 -13.02
N SER A 757 -24.95 1.38 -11.92
CA SER A 757 -24.87 2.84 -11.94
C SER A 757 -23.65 3.32 -12.72
N ILE A 758 -23.84 4.34 -13.56
CA ILE A 758 -22.74 5.02 -14.25
C ILE A 758 -21.89 5.72 -13.19
N MET A 759 -20.56 5.61 -13.28
CA MET A 759 -19.66 6.38 -12.44
C MET A 759 -19.94 7.88 -12.62
N THR A 760 -20.46 8.52 -11.57
CA THR A 760 -20.47 9.98 -11.48
C THR A 760 -19.06 10.44 -11.13
N TYR A 761 -18.34 10.99 -12.11
CA TYR A 761 -17.09 11.70 -11.84
C TYR A 761 -17.43 12.95 -11.00
N TYR A 762 -17.06 12.95 -9.73
CA TYR A 762 -17.02 14.13 -8.86
C TYR A 762 -15.59 14.40 -8.45
#